data_AF-A0A067CEH0-F1
#
_entry.id   AF-A0A067CEH0-F1
#
_cell.length_a   1.000
_cell.length_b   1.000
_cell.length_c   1.000
_cell.angle_alpha   90.00
_cell.angle_beta   90.00
_cell.angle_gamma   90.00
#
_symmetry.space_group_name_H-M   'P 1'
#
loop_
_entity.id
_entity.type
_entity.pdbx_description
1 polymer ?
#
loop_
_entity_poly.entity_id
_entity_poly.type
_entity_poly.pdbx_seq_one_letter_code
_entity_poly.pdbx_strand_id
1 'polypeptide(L)'
;MRVVLGGLLATAVAVDACTVISVGKKATIDGSVLVSHTNDAGLNPADLRMVRVPAMNHTAGSRRAVYNFQRNGYPRLVTAERGPLYAPLEGQTLSAPLGYIDQVPFTYGYFDHDYGMINDQQLSIAESTCAAKTVGWPSSLRYGHNLFQIEELSKIALERCDSARCAITTMGDLAVEHGFFGEYGKNQKANYGSSSEALGISDKYGESWILHMLTGPKNTSAVWAAQRVPDDHVAVVANSFVIRTLNLSDSANYLASSNVVSFAQDMGWYNPAVDGEFDFAKAYSWAKPGPSKPLYGGRRIWRVYDVLAPSLQLDATLGQHPEVATYPFSIKPDKLIAPSDLMDLMRDHYEGTPFDMTKEVAAGPFGNPVRFGGSTKNVTGGWERAISMHRTTHSFVLQARGFLPDDVGGVTWYSLGAPHGSVYAPFSCAQTSIPASYLASRKHEFSTDAAWWAFEFVNNWSMLRYDLIHAEIATVLQALQRDAIALEAETRATAMTMDDPVARLAFIEAKTNAFAQAMVDKWWKLAFHLVVKFSDGYVIHGDRSGDMKAPGYPAWWLQSTNFATWPEPHAYKPPAAILALQAPPQQSMALWLVSAVVAVAGMTVVGIVFVRQHRRGHEYRRLELPAAMEGFETAYGTTFQCTSVCHFITIAFCVLLLLFVLLLLLVPVSTTQYVKAPPPTKRKRLPKTRATAVPTMAAIGVHQHLLDPYAPLSTPLRAEADDDVPRIDTDGYDFISSLSTAVPAKAPPSPRRHDAHAKRVNHTVARKTDRRAELRAADVSYETLGDDAIREHEYLEFVRSLLDGVGLFKLKSNGKKSPRIFALSHDLTLLSWTKPHGLLRKTSSVAMRDVVGVTTGVGPTGAFLSLLQADNSTLDVQADSDMALQKLRNGFSMLLQAQQ
;
A
#
# COMPACT_ATOMS: atom_id res chain seq x y z
N MET A 1 -39.01 -12.13 17.05
CA MET A 1 -37.83 -11.23 17.01
C MET A 1 -36.66 -11.90 17.71
N ARG A 2 -35.80 -12.58 16.96
CA ARG A 2 -34.53 -13.13 17.44
C ARG A 2 -33.45 -12.54 16.54
N VAL A 3 -32.63 -11.67 17.12
CA VAL A 3 -31.47 -11.05 16.48
C VAL A 3 -30.41 -12.14 16.31
N VAL A 4 -30.14 -12.53 15.07
CA VAL A 4 -29.03 -13.43 14.71
C VAL A 4 -27.81 -12.55 14.52
N LEU A 5 -26.87 -12.64 15.45
CA LEU A 5 -25.57 -11.98 15.39
C LEU A 5 -24.68 -12.75 14.40
N GLY A 6 -24.78 -12.41 13.12
CA GLY A 6 -23.88 -12.93 12.08
C GLY A 6 -22.50 -12.30 12.21
N GLY A 7 -21.51 -13.09 12.63
CA GLY A 7 -20.11 -12.67 12.62
C GLY A 7 -19.60 -12.50 11.19
N LEU A 8 -19.48 -11.25 10.73
CA LEU A 8 -18.81 -10.90 9.47
C LEU A 8 -17.31 -11.20 9.60
N LEU A 9 -16.83 -12.21 8.86
CA LEU A 9 -15.40 -12.34 8.53
C LEU A 9 -15.02 -11.19 7.59
N ALA A 10 -14.48 -10.10 8.15
CA ALA A 10 -13.81 -9.07 7.37
C ALA A 10 -12.40 -9.53 7.01
N THR A 11 -12.26 -10.33 5.94
CA THR A 11 -10.95 -10.46 5.28
C THR A 11 -10.67 -9.18 4.51
N ALA A 12 -9.77 -8.34 5.04
CA ALA A 12 -9.17 -7.27 4.27
C ALA A 12 -8.22 -7.91 3.25
N VAL A 13 -8.69 -8.08 2.03
CA VAL A 13 -7.81 -8.36 0.89
C VAL A 13 -7.11 -7.06 0.57
N ALA A 14 -5.78 -7.06 0.53
CA ALA A 14 -5.03 -5.97 -0.08
C ALA A 14 -5.37 -5.99 -1.57
N VAL A 15 -6.32 -5.14 -1.95
CA VAL A 15 -6.69 -4.91 -3.35
C VAL A 15 -5.65 -3.97 -3.96
N ASP A 16 -5.18 -4.31 -5.15
CA ASP A 16 -4.41 -3.42 -6.01
C ASP A 16 -5.39 -2.54 -6.78
N ALA A 17 -5.01 -1.27 -6.96
CA ALA A 17 -6.03 -0.26 -7.08
C ALA A 17 -5.57 0.99 -7.79
N CYS A 18 -5.86 1.15 -9.06
CA CYS A 18 -5.37 2.34 -9.76
C CYS A 18 -6.28 3.56 -9.57
N THR A 19 -5.78 4.76 -9.86
CA THR A 19 -6.59 5.99 -10.00
C THR A 19 -6.49 6.48 -11.43
N VAL A 20 -7.62 6.69 -12.09
CA VAL A 20 -7.71 7.21 -13.47
C VAL A 20 -8.38 8.57 -13.46
N ILE A 21 -7.80 9.53 -14.19
CA ILE A 21 -8.42 10.83 -14.47
C ILE A 21 -8.49 10.99 -15.99
N SER A 22 -9.64 11.37 -16.51
CA SER A 22 -9.89 11.59 -17.95
C SER A 22 -10.43 13.00 -18.15
N VAL A 23 -9.79 13.78 -19.05
CA VAL A 23 -10.08 15.21 -19.24
C VAL A 23 -10.43 15.48 -20.71
N GLY A 24 -11.56 16.15 -20.93
CA GLY A 24 -12.01 16.57 -22.25
C GLY A 24 -11.20 17.75 -22.81
N LYS A 25 -11.19 17.87 -24.14
CA LYS A 25 -10.35 18.85 -24.87
C LYS A 25 -10.60 20.32 -24.57
N LYS A 26 -11.79 20.70 -24.13
CA LYS A 26 -12.14 22.09 -23.75
C LYS A 26 -11.90 22.36 -22.27
N ALA A 27 -11.55 21.34 -21.48
CA ALA A 27 -11.14 21.48 -20.09
C ALA A 27 -9.62 21.67 -19.95
N THR A 28 -8.85 21.56 -21.03
CA THR A 28 -7.38 21.68 -21.00
C THR A 28 -6.88 23.02 -21.54
N ILE A 29 -5.68 23.42 -21.12
CA ILE A 29 -5.10 24.73 -21.49
C ILE A 29 -4.73 24.84 -22.97
N ASP A 30 -4.54 23.73 -23.68
CA ASP A 30 -4.00 23.69 -25.04
C ASP A 30 -4.91 22.97 -26.03
N GLY A 31 -6.12 22.56 -25.63
CA GLY A 31 -7.04 21.83 -26.50
C GLY A 31 -6.75 20.33 -26.63
N SER A 32 -5.79 19.80 -25.87
CA SER A 32 -5.48 18.36 -25.82
C SER A 32 -6.52 17.58 -25.01
N VAL A 33 -6.69 16.28 -25.29
CA VAL A 33 -7.30 15.36 -24.32
C VAL A 33 -6.21 14.76 -23.44
N LEU A 34 -6.53 14.54 -22.17
CA LEU A 34 -5.61 13.97 -21.20
C LEU A 34 -6.23 12.73 -20.56
N VAL A 35 -5.41 11.71 -20.34
CA VAL A 35 -5.74 10.61 -19.44
C VAL A 35 -4.54 10.29 -18.54
N SER A 36 -4.77 10.13 -17.24
CA SER A 36 -3.72 9.79 -16.26
C SER A 36 -4.02 8.49 -15.53
N HIS A 37 -2.96 7.88 -15.00
CA HIS A 37 -3.03 6.58 -14.35
C HIS A 37 -1.94 6.43 -13.27
N THR A 38 -2.30 6.04 -12.05
CA THR A 38 -1.37 5.39 -11.11
C THR A 38 -1.54 3.88 -11.14
N ASN A 39 -0.54 3.12 -11.59
CA ASN A 39 -0.61 1.67 -11.63
C ASN A 39 -0.08 1.06 -10.33
N ASP A 40 -0.99 0.65 -9.45
CA ASP A 40 -0.66 0.24 -8.08
C ASP A 40 -0.62 -1.28 -7.91
N ALA A 41 0.36 -1.94 -8.52
CA ALA A 41 0.53 -3.38 -8.48
C ALA A 41 1.37 -3.86 -7.27
N GLY A 42 0.69 -4.26 -6.18
CA GLY A 42 1.26 -4.93 -5.01
C GLY A 42 1.40 -6.45 -5.14
N LEU A 43 2.02 -7.10 -4.15
CA LEU A 43 2.04 -8.56 -3.98
C LEU A 43 2.89 -9.40 -4.96
N ASN A 44 3.25 -8.92 -6.16
CA ASN A 44 4.12 -9.63 -7.10
C ASN A 44 5.32 -8.78 -7.56
N PRO A 45 6.47 -9.40 -7.90
CA PRO A 45 7.61 -8.72 -8.53
C PRO A 45 7.26 -8.40 -9.99
N ALA A 46 6.44 -7.37 -10.20
CA ALA A 46 6.00 -6.93 -11.52
C ALA A 46 7.20 -6.61 -12.43
N ASP A 47 7.04 -6.88 -13.73
CA ASP A 47 7.93 -6.34 -14.75
C ASP A 47 7.76 -4.82 -14.80
N LEU A 48 8.88 -4.09 -14.76
CA LEU A 48 8.91 -2.63 -14.65
C LEU A 48 9.36 -1.96 -15.95
N ARG A 49 9.58 -2.75 -17.00
CA ARG A 49 9.98 -2.24 -18.30
C ARG A 49 8.80 -1.54 -18.95
N MET A 50 9.00 -0.28 -19.36
CA MET A 50 8.15 0.34 -20.38
C MET A 50 8.52 -0.30 -21.71
N VAL A 51 7.63 -1.11 -22.29
CA VAL A 51 7.96 -1.88 -23.50
C VAL A 51 7.41 -1.18 -24.72
N ARG A 52 8.26 -0.93 -25.72
CA ARG A 52 7.84 -0.52 -27.05
C ARG A 52 7.56 -1.76 -27.92
N VAL A 53 6.30 -1.92 -28.34
CA VAL A 53 5.91 -2.89 -29.37
C VAL A 53 5.84 -2.15 -30.71
N PRO A 54 6.59 -2.58 -31.75
CA PRO A 54 6.62 -1.88 -33.03
C PRO A 54 5.35 -2.12 -33.85
N ALA A 55 5.08 -1.23 -34.80
CA ALA A 55 4.13 -1.50 -35.87
C ALA A 55 4.58 -2.71 -36.70
N MET A 56 3.65 -3.55 -37.12
CA MET A 56 3.99 -4.82 -37.78
C MET A 56 3.02 -5.11 -38.93
N ASN A 57 3.56 -5.68 -40.02
CA ASN A 57 2.76 -6.32 -41.07
C ASN A 57 2.67 -7.82 -40.79
N HIS A 58 1.50 -8.40 -41.02
CA HIS A 58 1.22 -9.81 -40.77
C HIS A 58 0.78 -10.50 -42.06
N THR A 59 1.16 -11.77 -42.21
CA THR A 59 0.74 -12.58 -43.37
C THR A 59 -0.76 -12.90 -43.30
N ALA A 60 -1.42 -12.96 -44.47
CA ALA A 60 -2.82 -13.31 -44.54
C ALA A 60 -3.10 -14.69 -43.92
N GLY A 61 -4.15 -14.79 -43.09
CA GLY A 61 -4.52 -16.02 -42.39
C GLY A 61 -3.69 -16.33 -41.14
N SER A 62 -2.75 -15.45 -40.76
CA SER A 62 -2.05 -15.58 -39.47
C SER A 62 -3.01 -15.40 -38.29
N ARG A 63 -2.59 -15.90 -37.13
CA ARG A 63 -3.35 -15.86 -35.87
C ARG A 63 -2.59 -15.01 -34.85
N ARG A 64 -3.32 -14.28 -34.02
CA ARG A 64 -2.80 -13.51 -32.89
C ARG A 64 -2.91 -14.36 -31.62
N ALA A 65 -1.79 -14.72 -31.01
CA ALA A 65 -1.75 -15.38 -29.70
C ALA A 65 -2.26 -14.49 -28.55
N VAL A 66 -3.25 -14.97 -27.79
CA VAL A 66 -3.80 -14.30 -26.60
C VAL A 66 -3.14 -14.87 -25.35
N TYR A 67 -2.52 -14.02 -24.54
CA TYR A 67 -1.79 -14.46 -23.34
C TYR A 67 -2.51 -14.14 -22.04
N ASN A 68 -2.20 -14.92 -21.00
CA ASN A 68 -2.57 -14.59 -19.65
C ASN A 68 -1.50 -13.68 -19.02
N PHE A 69 -1.79 -12.40 -18.81
CA PHE A 69 -0.92 -11.43 -18.14
C PHE A 69 -1.10 -11.37 -16.62
N GLN A 70 -1.89 -12.27 -16.00
CA GLN A 70 -2.14 -12.33 -14.55
C GLN A 70 -0.84 -12.43 -13.73
N ARG A 71 -0.20 -11.27 -13.53
CA ARG A 71 1.01 -11.00 -12.77
C ARG A 71 2.07 -12.11 -12.88
N ASN A 72 2.49 -12.42 -14.09
CA ASN A 72 3.55 -13.40 -14.43
C ASN A 72 4.94 -13.07 -13.83
N GLY A 73 5.06 -12.01 -13.04
CA GLY A 73 6.32 -11.55 -12.49
C GLY A 73 7.19 -10.92 -13.58
N TYR A 74 8.49 -11.17 -13.51
CA TYR A 74 9.47 -10.70 -14.49
C TYR A 74 10.11 -11.89 -15.22
N PRO A 75 10.19 -11.87 -16.57
CA PRO A 75 9.51 -10.92 -17.46
C PRO A 75 7.99 -11.18 -17.51
N ARG A 76 7.18 -10.14 -17.79
CA ARG A 76 5.71 -10.28 -17.83
C ARG A 76 5.22 -11.16 -18.99
N LEU A 77 6.00 -11.20 -20.07
CA LEU A 77 5.73 -11.93 -21.30
C LEU A 77 7.06 -12.27 -21.97
N VAL A 78 7.12 -13.46 -22.60
CA VAL A 78 8.23 -13.90 -23.45
C VAL A 78 7.64 -14.46 -24.74
N THR A 79 7.84 -13.75 -25.85
CA THR A 79 7.32 -14.15 -27.17
C THR A 79 8.10 -13.50 -28.30
N ALA A 80 8.24 -14.21 -29.41
CA ALA A 80 8.81 -13.65 -30.65
C ALA A 80 7.81 -12.75 -31.41
N GLU A 81 6.54 -12.73 -31.02
CA GLU A 81 5.44 -12.10 -31.78
C GLU A 81 5.09 -10.66 -31.36
N ARG A 82 5.82 -10.08 -30.38
CA ARG A 82 5.54 -8.74 -29.83
C ARG A 82 6.76 -7.81 -29.89
N GLY A 83 7.67 -8.08 -30.83
CA GLY A 83 8.86 -7.28 -31.05
C GLY A 83 10.03 -7.60 -30.11
N PRO A 84 11.16 -6.88 -30.28
CA PRO A 84 12.45 -7.27 -29.71
C PRO A 84 12.50 -7.23 -28.19
N LEU A 85 11.71 -6.37 -27.54
CA LEU A 85 11.70 -6.24 -26.08
C LEU A 85 10.95 -7.36 -25.35
N TYR A 86 10.18 -8.16 -26.10
CA TYR A 86 9.56 -9.39 -25.60
C TYR A 86 10.22 -10.67 -26.14
N ALA A 87 11.17 -10.53 -27.06
CA ALA A 87 11.87 -11.67 -27.64
C ALA A 87 12.58 -12.48 -26.54
N PRO A 88 12.60 -13.82 -26.66
CA PRO A 88 13.24 -14.68 -25.67
C PRO A 88 14.73 -14.39 -25.56
N LEU A 89 15.20 -14.15 -24.34
CA LEU A 89 16.63 -14.14 -24.00
C LEU A 89 17.10 -15.56 -23.64
N GLU A 90 18.42 -15.74 -23.57
CA GLU A 90 19.02 -17.02 -23.18
C GLU A 90 18.46 -17.52 -21.83
N GLY A 91 18.00 -18.77 -21.80
CA GLY A 91 17.41 -19.40 -20.62
C GLY A 91 15.94 -19.04 -20.33
N GLN A 92 15.28 -18.22 -21.15
CA GLN A 92 13.85 -17.91 -21.00
C GLN A 92 12.94 -18.88 -21.76
N THR A 93 11.86 -19.30 -21.12
CA THR A 93 10.81 -20.12 -21.73
C THR A 93 9.74 -19.25 -22.36
N LEU A 94 9.29 -19.60 -23.57
CA LEU A 94 8.17 -18.93 -24.23
C LEU A 94 6.89 -19.00 -23.38
N SER A 95 6.17 -17.88 -23.33
CA SER A 95 4.86 -17.83 -22.67
C SER A 95 3.84 -18.69 -23.41
N ALA A 96 3.04 -19.43 -22.67
CA ALA A 96 1.96 -20.23 -23.24
C ALA A 96 0.72 -19.35 -23.51
N PRO A 97 0.18 -19.33 -24.74
CA PRO A 97 -1.06 -18.63 -25.02
C PRO A 97 -2.26 -19.34 -24.42
N LEU A 98 -3.26 -18.57 -23.99
CA LEU A 98 -4.59 -19.05 -23.59
C LEU A 98 -5.43 -19.46 -24.81
N GLY A 99 -5.16 -18.85 -25.97
CA GLY A 99 -5.90 -19.08 -27.21
C GLY A 99 -5.45 -18.12 -28.29
N TYR A 100 -6.25 -17.99 -29.35
CA TYR A 100 -5.91 -17.21 -30.53
C TYR A 100 -7.14 -16.51 -31.10
N ILE A 101 -6.92 -15.35 -31.72
CA ILE A 101 -7.90 -14.69 -32.60
C ILE A 101 -7.29 -14.50 -33.99
N ASP A 102 -8.13 -14.14 -34.97
CA ASP A 102 -7.64 -13.80 -36.30
C ASP A 102 -6.77 -12.55 -36.26
N GLN A 103 -5.65 -12.60 -36.98
CA GLN A 103 -4.73 -11.48 -37.07
C GLN A 103 -5.13 -10.53 -38.19
N VAL A 104 -4.95 -9.23 -37.94
CA VAL A 104 -5.16 -8.19 -38.96
C VAL A 104 -3.89 -8.00 -39.80
N PRO A 105 -3.98 -7.57 -41.08
CA PRO A 105 -2.80 -7.43 -41.95
C PRO A 105 -1.74 -6.45 -41.43
N PHE A 106 -2.15 -5.46 -40.64
CA PHE A 106 -1.27 -4.43 -40.08
C PHE A 106 -1.70 -4.09 -38.66
N THR A 107 -0.72 -3.89 -37.77
CA THR A 107 -0.91 -3.39 -36.41
C THR A 107 -0.06 -2.15 -36.17
N TYR A 108 -0.62 -1.15 -35.45
CA TYR A 108 0.13 0.03 -34.99
C TYR A 108 1.16 -0.34 -33.91
N GLY A 109 2.19 0.48 -33.78
CA GLY A 109 3.12 0.39 -32.65
C GLY A 109 2.56 1.11 -31.43
N TYR A 110 2.95 0.67 -30.23
CA TYR A 110 2.45 1.21 -28.98
C TYR A 110 3.40 1.01 -27.81
N PHE A 111 3.21 1.80 -26.75
CA PHE A 111 3.82 1.57 -25.45
C PHE A 111 2.98 0.65 -24.59
N ASP A 112 3.63 -0.35 -24.03
CA ASP A 112 3.06 -1.40 -23.21
C ASP A 112 3.64 -1.39 -21.79
N HIS A 113 2.79 -1.66 -20.82
CA HIS A 113 3.20 -2.06 -19.47
C HIS A 113 2.33 -3.25 -19.01
N ASP A 114 1.61 -3.11 -17.89
CA ASP A 114 0.62 -4.11 -17.48
C ASP A 114 -0.56 -4.04 -18.45
N TYR A 115 -0.97 -2.81 -18.77
CA TYR A 115 -1.97 -2.46 -19.78
C TYR A 115 -1.32 -1.70 -20.92
N GLY A 116 -1.96 -1.71 -22.10
CA GLY A 116 -1.58 -0.83 -23.19
C GLY A 116 -1.73 0.65 -22.76
N MET A 117 -0.73 1.48 -23.09
CA MET A 117 -0.72 2.90 -22.72
C MET A 117 -1.15 3.80 -23.86
N ILE A 118 -0.32 3.96 -24.89
CA ILE A 118 -0.60 4.84 -26.05
C ILE A 118 -0.01 4.25 -27.32
N ASN A 119 -0.70 4.40 -28.45
CA ASN A 119 -0.18 3.97 -29.75
C ASN A 119 0.33 5.13 -30.63
N ASP A 120 0.88 4.78 -31.78
CA ASP A 120 1.39 5.71 -32.80
C ASP A 120 0.31 6.63 -33.39
N GLN A 121 -0.96 6.46 -33.02
CA GLN A 121 -2.10 7.26 -33.45
C GLN A 121 -2.66 8.12 -32.31
N GLN A 122 -1.92 8.28 -31.22
CA GLN A 122 -2.30 9.01 -30.00
C GLN A 122 -3.54 8.44 -29.28
N LEU A 123 -4.01 7.24 -29.63
CA LEU A 123 -5.03 6.54 -28.86
C LEU A 123 -4.42 6.15 -27.53
N SER A 124 -4.99 6.65 -26.44
CA SER A 124 -4.45 6.58 -25.08
C SER A 124 -5.41 5.84 -24.16
N ILE A 125 -4.89 4.94 -23.33
CA ILE A 125 -5.64 4.07 -22.41
C ILE A 125 -5.00 4.13 -21.01
N ALA A 126 -5.86 4.24 -19.99
CA ALA A 126 -5.55 4.11 -18.57
C ALA A 126 -6.53 3.16 -17.90
N GLU A 127 -6.16 2.54 -16.78
CA GLU A 127 -6.92 1.44 -16.18
C GLU A 127 -7.22 1.67 -14.69
N SER A 128 -8.39 1.21 -14.21
CA SER A 128 -8.72 1.07 -12.78
C SER A 128 -9.55 -0.17 -12.46
N THR A 129 -8.95 -1.11 -11.73
CA THR A 129 -9.64 -2.34 -11.30
C THR A 129 -10.81 -2.08 -10.38
N CYS A 130 -11.98 -2.58 -10.75
CA CYS A 130 -13.26 -2.30 -10.10
C CYS A 130 -13.88 -3.54 -9.45
N ALA A 131 -14.81 -3.28 -8.53
CA ALA A 131 -15.60 -4.32 -7.89
C ALA A 131 -16.91 -4.56 -8.65
N ALA A 132 -17.21 -5.83 -8.98
CA ALA A 132 -18.41 -6.24 -9.70
C ALA A 132 -19.08 -7.46 -9.05
N LYS A 133 -20.38 -7.62 -9.33
CA LYS A 133 -21.20 -8.74 -8.81
C LYS A 133 -20.94 -10.07 -9.52
N THR A 134 -20.18 -10.08 -10.60
CA THR A 134 -19.76 -11.31 -11.30
C THR A 134 -18.27 -11.53 -11.15
N VAL A 135 -17.84 -12.78 -11.30
CA VAL A 135 -16.43 -13.17 -11.36
C VAL A 135 -16.28 -14.14 -12.53
N GLY A 136 -15.22 -13.93 -13.31
CA GLY A 136 -14.83 -14.83 -14.38
C GLY A 136 -13.49 -15.49 -14.17
N TRP A 137 -13.23 -16.54 -14.93
CA TRP A 137 -12.00 -17.32 -14.88
C TRP A 137 -11.44 -17.60 -16.28
N PRO A 138 -10.10 -17.61 -16.44
CA PRO A 138 -9.44 -17.89 -17.71
C PRO A 138 -9.70 -19.33 -18.16
N SER A 139 -9.72 -19.55 -19.48
CA SER A 139 -9.85 -20.86 -20.13
C SER A 139 -8.80 -21.90 -19.72
N SER A 140 -7.68 -21.46 -19.11
CA SER A 140 -6.66 -22.35 -18.55
C SER A 140 -7.08 -23.09 -17.28
N LEU A 141 -8.19 -22.71 -16.65
CA LEU A 141 -8.75 -23.38 -15.48
C LEU A 141 -9.90 -24.31 -15.90
N ARG A 142 -10.07 -25.46 -15.21
CA ARG A 142 -11.07 -26.51 -15.53
C ARG A 142 -12.51 -25.99 -15.72
N TYR A 143 -12.88 -24.90 -15.04
CA TYR A 143 -14.21 -24.28 -15.03
C TYR A 143 -14.18 -22.83 -15.57
N GLY A 144 -13.04 -22.38 -16.09
CA GLY A 144 -12.92 -21.10 -16.75
C GLY A 144 -13.14 -21.26 -18.25
N HIS A 145 -13.78 -20.27 -18.87
CA HIS A 145 -14.10 -20.29 -20.30
C HIS A 145 -13.70 -19.00 -21.01
N ASN A 146 -13.19 -18.02 -20.27
CA ASN A 146 -12.91 -16.70 -20.82
C ASN A 146 -11.50 -16.64 -21.39
N LEU A 147 -11.38 -16.04 -22.57
CA LEU A 147 -10.10 -15.85 -23.24
C LEU A 147 -9.43 -14.54 -22.82
N PHE A 148 -10.20 -13.50 -22.51
CA PHE A 148 -9.68 -12.15 -22.37
C PHE A 148 -9.71 -11.60 -20.95
N GLN A 149 -8.67 -10.82 -20.66
CA GLN A 149 -8.57 -9.86 -19.57
C GLN A 149 -8.25 -8.49 -20.15
N ILE A 150 -8.37 -7.42 -19.35
CA ILE A 150 -8.25 -6.05 -19.86
C ILE A 150 -6.83 -5.71 -20.33
N GLU A 151 -5.81 -6.35 -19.75
CA GLU A 151 -4.41 -6.26 -20.16
C GLU A 151 -4.26 -6.60 -21.64
N GLU A 152 -4.83 -7.72 -22.09
CA GLU A 152 -4.71 -8.13 -23.49
C GLU A 152 -5.66 -7.35 -24.41
N LEU A 153 -6.87 -7.05 -23.95
CA LEU A 153 -7.85 -6.28 -24.72
C LEU A 153 -7.33 -4.87 -25.03
N SER A 154 -6.73 -4.19 -24.05
CA SER A 154 -6.14 -2.86 -24.24
C SER A 154 -5.01 -2.87 -25.28
N LYS A 155 -4.16 -3.92 -25.27
CA LYS A 155 -3.09 -4.09 -26.26
C LYS A 155 -3.65 -4.30 -27.66
N ILE A 156 -4.66 -5.17 -27.81
CA ILE A 156 -5.34 -5.39 -29.10
C ILE A 156 -6.01 -4.12 -29.61
N ALA A 157 -6.61 -3.31 -28.73
CA ALA A 157 -7.18 -2.03 -29.11
C ALA A 157 -6.12 -1.09 -29.67
N LEU A 158 -4.98 -0.95 -29.00
CA LEU A 158 -3.87 -0.10 -29.45
C LEU A 158 -3.24 -0.60 -30.75
N GLU A 159 -3.22 -1.90 -31.00
CA GLU A 159 -2.75 -2.48 -32.25
C GLU A 159 -3.67 -2.17 -33.44
N ARG A 160 -4.99 -2.10 -33.22
CA ARG A 160 -6.00 -2.12 -34.30
C ARG A 160 -6.73 -0.80 -34.51
N CYS A 161 -6.73 0.10 -33.53
CA CYS A 161 -7.58 1.28 -33.53
C CYS A 161 -6.80 2.59 -33.43
N ASP A 162 -7.41 3.65 -33.93
CA ASP A 162 -6.92 5.04 -33.88
C ASP A 162 -7.90 5.99 -33.13
N SER A 163 -9.05 5.47 -32.69
CA SER A 163 -10.11 6.22 -32.00
C SER A 163 -10.61 5.47 -30.77
N ALA A 164 -11.09 6.21 -29.77
CA ALA A 164 -11.63 5.69 -28.53
C ALA A 164 -12.86 4.80 -28.79
N ARG A 165 -13.72 5.18 -29.75
CA ARG A 165 -14.89 4.38 -30.14
C ARG A 165 -14.48 3.04 -30.75
N CYS A 166 -13.53 3.03 -31.69
CA CYS A 166 -12.99 1.78 -32.23
C CYS A 166 -12.44 0.88 -31.12
N ALA A 167 -11.67 1.46 -30.21
CA ALA A 167 -11.08 0.74 -29.09
C ALA A 167 -12.15 0.11 -28.19
N ILE A 168 -13.16 0.88 -27.79
CA ILE A 168 -14.28 0.41 -26.96
C ILE A 168 -15.02 -0.75 -27.63
N THR A 169 -15.42 -0.58 -28.89
CA THR A 169 -16.15 -1.61 -29.63
C THR A 169 -15.30 -2.85 -29.86
N THR A 170 -14.04 -2.70 -30.26
CA THR A 170 -13.12 -3.83 -30.50
C THR A 170 -12.91 -4.64 -29.22
N MET A 171 -12.64 -3.98 -28.09
CA MET A 171 -12.49 -4.67 -26.80
C MET A 171 -13.79 -5.33 -26.38
N GLY A 172 -14.91 -4.60 -26.51
CA GLY A 172 -16.23 -5.06 -26.12
C GLY A 172 -16.70 -6.28 -26.90
N ASP A 173 -16.55 -6.29 -28.22
CA ASP A 173 -16.97 -7.38 -29.09
C ASP A 173 -16.15 -8.64 -28.83
N LEU A 174 -14.82 -8.51 -28.73
CA LEU A 174 -13.93 -9.63 -28.39
C LEU A 174 -14.25 -10.22 -27.01
N ALA A 175 -14.53 -9.37 -26.03
CA ALA A 175 -14.88 -9.79 -24.68
C ALA A 175 -16.26 -10.49 -24.63
N VAL A 176 -17.23 -10.02 -25.42
CA VAL A 176 -18.55 -10.65 -25.52
C VAL A 176 -18.47 -12.00 -26.22
N GLU A 177 -17.70 -12.09 -27.30
CA GLU A 177 -17.55 -13.29 -28.13
C GLU A 177 -16.74 -14.40 -27.42
N HIS A 178 -15.61 -14.03 -26.81
CA HIS A 178 -14.65 -15.00 -26.28
C HIS A 178 -14.57 -15.02 -24.75
N GLY A 179 -15.38 -14.22 -24.07
CA GLY A 179 -15.45 -14.15 -22.62
C GLY A 179 -14.40 -13.24 -21.99
N PHE A 180 -14.75 -12.68 -20.83
CA PHE A 180 -13.92 -11.78 -20.03
C PHE A 180 -13.75 -12.27 -18.60
N PHE A 181 -12.53 -12.18 -18.08
CA PHE A 181 -12.22 -12.40 -16.67
C PHE A 181 -11.38 -11.24 -16.11
N GLY A 182 -11.67 -10.83 -14.88
CA GLY A 182 -10.89 -9.81 -14.18
C GLY A 182 -9.55 -10.34 -13.68
N GLU A 183 -8.67 -9.42 -13.27
CA GLU A 183 -7.27 -9.69 -12.91
C GLU A 183 -7.11 -10.84 -11.89
N TYR A 184 -8.03 -10.97 -10.92
CA TYR A 184 -7.91 -11.95 -9.82
C TYR A 184 -8.58 -13.30 -10.08
N GLY A 185 -9.00 -13.57 -11.33
CA GLY A 185 -9.60 -14.84 -11.74
C GLY A 185 -8.66 -16.06 -11.76
N LYS A 186 -7.49 -16.05 -11.11
CA LYS A 186 -6.45 -17.09 -11.24
C LYS A 186 -6.65 -18.34 -10.36
N ASN A 187 -7.57 -18.29 -9.41
CA ASN A 187 -7.81 -19.38 -8.46
C ASN A 187 -9.30 -19.75 -8.40
N GLN A 188 -9.64 -20.86 -7.73
CA GLN A 188 -11.03 -21.33 -7.63
C GLN A 188 -11.92 -20.46 -6.73
N LYS A 189 -11.38 -19.45 -6.04
CA LYS A 189 -12.13 -18.64 -5.10
C LYS A 189 -12.56 -17.32 -5.75
N ALA A 190 -13.86 -17.09 -5.80
CA ALA A 190 -14.43 -15.84 -6.28
C ALA A 190 -13.90 -14.62 -5.50
N ASN A 191 -13.45 -13.59 -6.21
CA ASN A 191 -13.03 -12.30 -5.65
C ASN A 191 -13.80 -11.12 -6.29
N TYR A 192 -14.96 -10.77 -5.73
CA TYR A 192 -15.80 -9.67 -6.21
C TYR A 192 -15.19 -8.27 -6.03
N GLY A 193 -14.18 -8.12 -5.17
CA GLY A 193 -13.57 -6.82 -4.87
C GLY A 193 -12.75 -6.24 -6.03
N SER A 194 -12.41 -7.09 -7.01
CA SER A 194 -11.47 -6.84 -8.11
C SER A 194 -11.74 -7.79 -9.29
N SER A 195 -13.01 -7.96 -9.66
CA SER A 195 -13.44 -8.91 -10.72
C SER A 195 -13.86 -8.25 -12.03
N SER A 196 -13.66 -6.94 -12.12
CA SER A 196 -14.02 -6.11 -13.26
C SER A 196 -13.00 -5.01 -13.44
N GLU A 197 -13.00 -4.37 -14.59
CA GLU A 197 -12.00 -3.38 -14.94
C GLU A 197 -12.70 -2.14 -15.50
N ALA A 198 -12.04 -0.99 -15.38
CA ALA A 198 -12.49 0.26 -15.94
C ALA A 198 -11.37 0.93 -16.72
N LEU A 199 -11.68 1.53 -17.86
CA LEU A 199 -10.68 2.23 -18.68
C LEU A 199 -11.05 3.69 -18.89
N GLY A 200 -10.06 4.58 -18.77
CA GLY A 200 -10.09 5.90 -19.38
C GLY A 200 -9.48 5.80 -20.78
N ILE A 201 -10.20 6.21 -21.81
CA ILE A 201 -9.79 6.05 -23.22
C ILE A 201 -9.92 7.40 -23.92
N SER A 202 -8.85 7.91 -24.50
CA SER A 202 -8.86 9.18 -25.22
C SER A 202 -8.11 9.10 -26.55
N ASP A 203 -8.42 9.98 -27.48
CA ASP A 203 -7.88 9.92 -28.84
C ASP A 203 -7.56 11.29 -29.46
N LYS A 204 -6.90 11.27 -30.62
CA LYS A 204 -6.58 12.49 -31.38
C LYS A 204 -7.80 13.23 -31.91
N TYR A 205 -8.95 12.57 -32.04
CA TYR A 205 -10.20 13.22 -32.48
C TYR A 205 -10.83 14.07 -31.37
N GLY A 206 -10.23 14.02 -30.18
CA GLY A 206 -10.54 14.88 -29.06
C GLY A 206 -11.72 14.36 -28.25
N GLU A 207 -11.95 13.05 -28.28
CA GLU A 207 -12.87 12.38 -27.37
C GLU A 207 -12.12 11.79 -26.17
N SER A 208 -12.81 11.73 -25.04
CA SER A 208 -12.37 11.01 -23.85
C SER A 208 -13.58 10.23 -23.30
N TRP A 209 -13.36 9.00 -22.87
CA TRP A 209 -14.40 8.04 -22.51
C TRP A 209 -14.01 7.28 -21.25
N ILE A 210 -15.01 6.92 -20.44
CA ILE A 210 -14.87 5.90 -19.41
C ILE A 210 -15.59 4.63 -19.89
N LEU A 211 -14.91 3.48 -19.81
CA LEU A 211 -15.47 2.14 -20.06
C LEU A 211 -15.49 1.35 -18.75
N HIS A 212 -16.54 0.60 -18.49
CA HIS A 212 -16.61 -0.43 -17.46
C HIS A 212 -16.90 -1.79 -18.09
N MET A 213 -16.17 -2.82 -17.67
CA MET A 213 -16.29 -4.18 -18.19
C MET A 213 -16.24 -5.22 -17.07
N LEU A 214 -17.14 -6.20 -17.12
CA LEU A 214 -17.24 -7.31 -16.18
C LEU A 214 -17.60 -8.61 -16.90
N THR A 215 -17.39 -9.74 -16.23
CA THR A 215 -17.79 -11.05 -16.75
C THR A 215 -19.31 -11.13 -16.91
N GLY A 216 -19.75 -11.60 -18.07
CA GLY A 216 -21.16 -11.71 -18.44
C GLY A 216 -21.78 -13.07 -18.11
N PRO A 217 -22.92 -13.39 -18.75
CA PRO A 217 -23.65 -14.64 -18.52
C PRO A 217 -22.76 -15.88 -18.64
N LYS A 218 -23.05 -16.88 -17.78
CA LYS A 218 -22.46 -18.24 -17.83
C LYS A 218 -20.93 -18.31 -17.73
N ASN A 219 -20.25 -17.23 -17.32
CA ASN A 219 -18.78 -17.19 -17.28
C ASN A 219 -18.13 -17.44 -18.66
N THR A 220 -18.80 -17.05 -19.75
CA THR A 220 -18.35 -17.28 -21.13
C THR A 220 -18.45 -16.03 -22.01
N SER A 221 -18.79 -14.87 -21.43
CA SER A 221 -19.05 -13.62 -22.16
C SER A 221 -18.68 -12.42 -21.28
N ALA A 222 -19.02 -11.22 -21.73
CA ALA A 222 -18.82 -9.96 -21.01
C ALA A 222 -20.10 -9.13 -20.98
N VAL A 223 -20.16 -8.21 -20.02
CA VAL A 223 -21.05 -7.06 -20.05
C VAL A 223 -20.18 -5.81 -19.95
N TRP A 224 -20.48 -4.79 -20.75
CA TRP A 224 -19.74 -3.55 -20.70
C TRP A 224 -20.63 -2.34 -21.03
N ALA A 225 -20.24 -1.19 -20.52
CA ALA A 225 -20.83 0.10 -20.82
C ALA A 225 -19.76 1.19 -20.82
N ALA A 226 -19.90 2.17 -21.71
CA ALA A 226 -19.02 3.32 -21.80
C ALA A 226 -19.80 4.63 -21.91
N GLN A 227 -19.26 5.67 -21.29
CA GLN A 227 -19.81 7.02 -21.30
C GLN A 227 -18.74 8.04 -21.71
N ARG A 228 -19.07 8.91 -22.65
CA ARG A 228 -18.22 10.01 -23.11
C ARG A 228 -18.09 11.04 -22.00
N VAL A 229 -16.86 11.46 -21.70
CA VAL A 229 -16.59 12.63 -20.87
C VAL A 229 -16.92 13.87 -21.71
N PRO A 230 -17.77 14.79 -21.22
CA PRO A 230 -18.04 16.04 -21.95
C PRO A 230 -16.75 16.80 -22.25
N ASP A 231 -16.71 17.50 -23.38
CA ASP A 231 -15.50 18.16 -23.86
C ASP A 231 -14.89 19.12 -22.82
N ASP A 232 -15.70 19.80 -22.01
CA ASP A 232 -15.26 20.75 -20.99
C ASP A 232 -15.27 20.17 -19.57
N HIS A 233 -15.25 18.85 -19.43
CA HIS A 233 -15.32 18.15 -18.15
C HIS A 233 -14.09 17.27 -17.86
N VAL A 234 -13.99 16.84 -16.60
CA VAL A 234 -13.09 15.81 -16.09
C VAL A 234 -13.89 14.72 -15.38
N ALA A 235 -13.53 13.45 -15.61
CA ALA A 235 -14.08 12.27 -14.95
C ALA A 235 -12.99 11.49 -14.21
N VAL A 236 -13.36 10.83 -13.11
CA VAL A 236 -12.41 10.08 -12.26
C VAL A 236 -12.94 8.69 -11.98
N VAL A 237 -12.07 7.69 -12.10
CA VAL A 237 -12.36 6.32 -11.68
C VAL A 237 -11.34 5.89 -10.62
N ALA A 238 -11.86 5.44 -9.47
CA ALA A 238 -11.05 4.99 -8.34
C ALA A 238 -11.61 3.66 -7.79
N ASN A 239 -11.41 2.59 -8.53
CA ASN A 239 -11.75 1.20 -8.17
C ASN A 239 -13.22 0.92 -7.85
N SER A 240 -14.11 1.70 -8.44
CA SER A 240 -15.56 1.57 -8.35
C SER A 240 -16.18 2.06 -9.65
N PHE A 241 -17.29 1.44 -10.05
CA PHE A 241 -18.05 1.93 -11.20
C PHE A 241 -18.63 3.33 -10.91
N VAL A 242 -18.54 4.19 -11.91
CA VAL A 242 -19.01 5.60 -11.87
C VAL A 242 -20.06 5.89 -12.93
N ILE A 243 -20.15 5.07 -14.00
CA ILE A 243 -21.25 5.16 -14.96
C ILE A 243 -22.53 4.65 -14.29
N ARG A 244 -23.54 5.51 -14.22
CA ARG A 244 -24.86 5.21 -13.64
C ARG A 244 -25.90 5.05 -14.74
N THR A 245 -26.70 6.10 -14.98
CA THR A 245 -27.75 6.08 -16.00
C THR A 245 -27.16 5.94 -17.41
N LEU A 246 -27.66 4.96 -18.16
CA LEU A 246 -27.31 4.76 -19.57
C LEU A 246 -28.44 5.22 -20.48
N ASN A 247 -28.19 6.24 -21.30
CA ASN A 247 -29.09 6.61 -22.39
C ASN A 247 -28.63 5.94 -23.70
N LEU A 248 -29.07 4.70 -23.93
CA LEU A 248 -28.68 3.92 -25.12
C LEU A 248 -29.26 4.46 -26.44
N SER A 249 -30.20 5.43 -26.39
CA SER A 249 -30.65 6.13 -27.60
C SER A 249 -29.65 7.19 -28.08
N ASP A 250 -28.72 7.60 -27.21
CA ASP A 250 -27.66 8.56 -27.50
C ASP A 250 -26.32 7.85 -27.70
N SER A 251 -26.12 7.30 -28.90
CA SER A 251 -24.86 6.65 -29.28
C SER A 251 -23.68 7.62 -29.40
N ALA A 252 -23.93 8.94 -29.37
CA ALA A 252 -22.86 9.92 -29.34
C ALA A 252 -22.17 9.96 -27.96
N ASN A 253 -22.91 9.71 -26.87
CA ASN A 253 -22.37 9.78 -25.51
C ASN A 253 -22.37 8.44 -24.76
N TYR A 254 -23.07 7.42 -25.25
CA TYR A 254 -23.16 6.12 -24.59
C TYR A 254 -22.95 4.97 -25.57
N LEU A 255 -22.15 3.99 -25.15
CA LEU A 255 -21.96 2.71 -25.85
C LEU A 255 -22.13 1.59 -24.83
N ALA A 256 -22.69 0.45 -25.20
CA ALA A 256 -22.81 -0.69 -24.30
C ALA A 256 -22.96 -2.01 -25.05
N SER A 257 -22.70 -3.12 -24.37
CA SER A 257 -23.01 -4.45 -24.89
C SER A 257 -24.52 -4.64 -25.07
N SER A 258 -24.91 -5.40 -26.09
CA SER A 258 -26.33 -5.65 -26.38
C SER A 258 -27.08 -6.37 -25.25
N ASN A 259 -26.36 -7.09 -24.38
CA ASN A 259 -26.88 -7.81 -23.22
C ASN A 259 -26.90 -6.97 -21.92
N VAL A 260 -26.53 -5.68 -21.95
CA VAL A 260 -26.33 -4.84 -20.75
C VAL A 260 -27.57 -4.68 -19.88
N VAL A 261 -28.78 -4.68 -20.47
CA VAL A 261 -30.03 -4.59 -19.70
C VAL A 261 -30.58 -5.98 -19.41
N SER A 262 -30.63 -6.84 -20.43
CA SER A 262 -31.25 -8.17 -20.31
C SER A 262 -30.55 -9.03 -19.26
N PHE A 263 -29.22 -8.99 -19.18
CA PHE A 263 -28.51 -9.77 -18.16
C PHE A 263 -28.81 -9.29 -16.74
N ALA A 264 -28.95 -7.99 -16.51
CA ALA A 264 -29.33 -7.48 -15.18
C ALA A 264 -30.75 -7.92 -14.80
N GLN A 265 -31.67 -7.99 -15.77
CA GLN A 265 -33.04 -8.48 -15.56
C GLN A 265 -33.05 -9.98 -15.25
N ASP A 266 -32.30 -10.78 -16.01
CA ASP A 266 -32.18 -12.23 -15.81
C ASP A 266 -31.61 -12.57 -14.42
N MET A 267 -30.69 -11.75 -13.92
CA MET A 267 -30.11 -11.90 -12.58
C MET A 267 -30.99 -11.32 -11.45
N GLY A 268 -32.11 -10.67 -11.78
CA GLY A 268 -32.98 -9.99 -10.82
C GLY A 268 -32.34 -8.75 -10.18
N TRP A 269 -31.32 -8.17 -10.80
CA TRP A 269 -30.62 -6.97 -10.32
C TRP A 269 -31.23 -5.67 -10.82
N TYR A 270 -32.13 -5.75 -11.80
CA TYR A 270 -32.85 -4.62 -12.34
C TYR A 270 -34.27 -5.03 -12.72
N ASN A 271 -35.26 -4.26 -12.27
CA ASN A 271 -36.64 -4.38 -12.72
C ASN A 271 -37.13 -2.99 -13.18
N PRO A 272 -37.40 -2.79 -14.49
CA PRO A 272 -37.79 -1.47 -15.01
C PRO A 272 -39.10 -0.95 -14.37
N ALA A 273 -40.00 -1.83 -13.93
CA ALA A 273 -41.25 -1.43 -13.28
C ALA A 273 -41.06 -0.90 -11.85
N VAL A 274 -39.92 -1.22 -11.21
CA VAL A 274 -39.62 -0.85 -9.82
C VAL A 274 -38.49 0.18 -9.75
N ASP A 275 -37.44 -0.01 -10.54
CA ASP A 275 -36.22 0.78 -10.49
C ASP A 275 -36.25 2.03 -11.41
N GLY A 276 -37.14 2.06 -12.41
CA GLY A 276 -37.20 3.15 -13.38
C GLY A 276 -36.07 3.06 -14.40
N GLU A 277 -35.26 4.12 -14.52
CA GLU A 277 -34.13 4.16 -15.46
C GLU A 277 -33.02 3.15 -15.08
N PHE A 278 -32.33 2.62 -16.09
CA PHE A 278 -31.27 1.65 -15.88
C PHE A 278 -29.99 2.32 -15.33
N ASP A 279 -29.62 1.98 -14.09
CA ASP A 279 -28.38 2.39 -13.44
C ASP A 279 -27.35 1.25 -13.46
N PHE A 280 -26.31 1.39 -14.28
CA PHE A 280 -25.28 0.38 -14.49
C PHE A 280 -24.48 0.06 -13.21
N ALA A 281 -24.04 1.08 -12.47
CA ALA A 281 -23.30 0.88 -11.23
C ALA A 281 -24.14 0.16 -10.17
N LYS A 282 -25.43 0.52 -10.02
CA LYS A 282 -26.36 -0.17 -9.12
C LYS A 282 -26.59 -1.61 -9.53
N ALA A 283 -26.77 -1.87 -10.83
CA ALA A 283 -27.01 -3.20 -11.37
C ALA A 283 -25.80 -4.12 -11.18
N TYR A 284 -24.59 -3.63 -11.45
CA TYR A 284 -23.42 -4.50 -11.65
C TYR A 284 -22.27 -4.34 -10.66
N SER A 285 -22.14 -3.20 -9.96
CA SER A 285 -21.04 -3.03 -9.02
C SER A 285 -21.30 -3.78 -7.71
N TRP A 286 -20.25 -4.36 -7.13
CA TRP A 286 -20.37 -5.06 -5.85
C TRP A 286 -20.19 -4.09 -4.67
N ALA A 287 -21.18 -4.07 -3.79
CA ALA A 287 -21.15 -3.28 -2.56
C ALA A 287 -20.56 -4.10 -1.41
N LYS A 288 -19.40 -3.68 -0.90
CA LYS A 288 -18.87 -4.22 0.36
C LYS A 288 -19.59 -3.55 1.54
N PRO A 289 -20.12 -4.29 2.52
CA PRO A 289 -20.69 -3.70 3.71
C PRO A 289 -19.68 -2.84 4.48
N GLY A 290 -20.16 -1.71 5.01
CA GLY A 290 -19.38 -0.80 5.85
C GLY A 290 -18.61 0.28 5.07
N PRO A 291 -17.98 1.23 5.79
CA PRO A 291 -17.47 2.47 5.19
C PRO A 291 -16.15 2.29 4.42
N SER A 292 -15.42 1.19 4.65
CA SER A 292 -14.07 1.02 4.10
C SER A 292 -14.01 1.11 2.57
N LYS A 293 -14.87 0.39 1.83
CA LYS A 293 -14.83 0.38 0.36
C LYS A 293 -15.37 1.68 -0.24
N PRO A 294 -16.50 2.26 0.22
CA PRO A 294 -16.95 3.55 -0.27
C PRO A 294 -15.90 4.66 -0.12
N LEU A 295 -15.22 4.73 1.04
CA LEU A 295 -14.21 5.76 1.29
C LEU A 295 -12.90 5.49 0.52
N TYR A 296 -12.51 4.23 0.33
CA TYR A 296 -11.31 3.84 -0.42
C TYR A 296 -11.24 4.40 -1.85
N GLY A 297 -12.36 4.41 -2.57
CA GLY A 297 -12.47 5.01 -3.90
C GLY A 297 -12.98 6.44 -3.85
N GLY A 298 -14.06 6.67 -3.11
CA GLY A 298 -14.75 7.95 -3.10
C GLY A 298 -13.94 9.10 -2.53
N ARG A 299 -13.00 8.86 -1.61
CA ARG A 299 -12.10 9.92 -1.10
C ARG A 299 -11.18 10.46 -2.21
N ARG A 300 -10.69 9.57 -3.08
CA ARG A 300 -9.84 9.96 -4.23
C ARG A 300 -10.63 10.71 -5.30
N ILE A 301 -11.84 10.23 -5.61
CA ILE A 301 -12.76 10.93 -6.54
C ILE A 301 -13.04 12.34 -6.02
N TRP A 302 -13.44 12.44 -4.76
CA TRP A 302 -13.69 13.72 -4.10
C TRP A 302 -12.47 14.63 -4.18
N ARG A 303 -11.28 14.13 -3.82
CA ARG A 303 -10.06 14.96 -3.78
C ARG A 303 -9.71 15.55 -5.14
N VAL A 304 -9.82 14.77 -6.21
CA VAL A 304 -9.59 15.30 -7.56
C VAL A 304 -10.60 16.40 -7.89
N TYR A 305 -11.88 16.19 -7.60
CA TYR A 305 -12.90 17.22 -7.85
C TYR A 305 -12.77 18.44 -6.94
N ASP A 306 -12.34 18.27 -5.69
CA ASP A 306 -12.10 19.36 -4.73
C ASP A 306 -10.93 20.25 -5.17
N VAL A 307 -9.88 19.67 -5.75
CA VAL A 307 -8.75 20.44 -6.30
C VAL A 307 -9.13 21.15 -7.60
N LEU A 308 -9.86 20.49 -8.50
CA LEU A 308 -10.15 21.01 -9.84
C LEU A 308 -11.38 21.90 -9.91
N ALA A 309 -12.35 21.72 -9.00
CA ALA A 309 -13.56 22.53 -8.87
C ALA A 309 -13.95 22.74 -7.40
N PRO A 310 -13.11 23.42 -6.60
CA PRO A 310 -13.44 23.76 -5.22
C PRO A 310 -14.75 24.55 -5.10
N SER A 311 -15.17 25.25 -6.16
CA SER A 311 -16.46 25.94 -6.21
C SER A 311 -17.67 25.04 -5.97
N LEU A 312 -17.58 23.73 -6.25
CA LEU A 312 -18.66 22.77 -6.06
C LEU A 312 -18.87 22.37 -4.59
N GLN A 313 -17.86 22.56 -3.73
CA GLN A 313 -17.91 22.24 -2.30
C GLN A 313 -18.48 20.84 -2.00
N LEU A 314 -18.04 19.84 -2.77
CA LEU A 314 -18.52 18.47 -2.64
C LEU A 314 -18.24 17.91 -1.24
N ASP A 315 -19.20 17.16 -0.68
CA ASP A 315 -19.06 16.54 0.64
C ASP A 315 -18.08 15.37 0.60
N ALA A 316 -16.94 15.55 1.26
CA ALA A 316 -15.87 14.57 1.33
C ALA A 316 -16.26 13.25 2.03
N THR A 317 -17.34 13.25 2.81
CA THR A 317 -17.72 12.14 3.70
C THR A 317 -18.59 11.07 3.02
N LEU A 318 -19.12 11.35 1.82
CA LEU A 318 -20.07 10.47 1.14
C LEU A 318 -19.46 9.13 0.72
N GLY A 319 -18.22 9.13 0.23
CA GLY A 319 -17.62 7.97 -0.43
C GLY A 319 -18.30 7.64 -1.78
N GLN A 320 -17.90 6.55 -2.44
CA GLN A 320 -18.53 6.06 -3.68
C GLN A 320 -19.41 4.85 -3.38
N HIS A 321 -20.73 4.94 -3.63
CA HIS A 321 -21.67 3.87 -3.33
C HIS A 321 -22.37 3.33 -4.59
N PRO A 322 -22.45 1.99 -4.78
CA PRO A 322 -23.19 1.41 -5.91
C PRO A 322 -24.68 1.74 -5.91
N GLU A 323 -25.34 1.65 -4.75
CA GLU A 323 -26.81 1.74 -4.68
C GLU A 323 -27.37 3.17 -4.74
N VAL A 324 -26.56 4.17 -4.38
CA VAL A 324 -26.99 5.57 -4.32
C VAL A 324 -25.94 6.46 -4.98
N ALA A 325 -26.37 7.47 -5.72
CA ALA A 325 -25.47 8.45 -6.31
C ALA A 325 -24.83 9.30 -5.20
N THR A 326 -23.51 9.43 -5.24
CA THR A 326 -22.75 10.25 -4.27
C THR A 326 -22.03 11.39 -4.97
N TYR A 327 -21.16 11.08 -5.95
CA TYR A 327 -20.49 12.07 -6.79
C TYR A 327 -20.99 12.00 -8.24
N PRO A 328 -20.97 13.12 -8.99
CA PRO A 328 -21.30 13.11 -10.41
C PRO A 328 -20.28 12.32 -11.23
N PHE A 329 -20.72 11.78 -12.38
CA PHE A 329 -19.84 11.07 -13.32
C PHE A 329 -18.62 11.92 -13.74
N SER A 330 -18.85 13.21 -13.98
CA SER A 330 -17.82 14.18 -14.34
C SER A 330 -18.18 15.57 -13.84
N ILE A 331 -17.19 16.45 -13.72
CA ILE A 331 -17.38 17.86 -13.35
C ILE A 331 -16.69 18.78 -14.36
N LYS A 332 -17.17 20.02 -14.47
CA LYS A 332 -16.45 21.09 -15.14
C LYS A 332 -15.43 21.69 -14.18
N PRO A 333 -14.12 21.73 -14.52
CA PRO A 333 -13.13 22.34 -13.65
C PRO A 333 -13.29 23.86 -13.61
N ASP A 334 -12.93 24.49 -12.49
CA ASP A 334 -13.00 25.95 -12.30
C ASP A 334 -11.98 26.69 -13.18
N LYS A 335 -10.90 26.01 -13.57
CA LYS A 335 -9.84 26.51 -14.45
C LYS A 335 -9.44 25.43 -15.45
N LEU A 336 -8.88 25.86 -16.58
CA LEU A 336 -8.31 24.94 -17.56
C LEU A 336 -7.14 24.17 -16.94
N ILE A 337 -7.04 22.90 -17.31
CA ILE A 337 -6.11 21.91 -16.75
C ILE A 337 -4.88 21.79 -17.65
N ALA A 338 -3.71 21.91 -17.04
CA ALA A 338 -2.42 21.58 -17.65
C ALA A 338 -2.03 20.11 -17.34
N PRO A 339 -1.18 19.48 -18.16
CA PRO A 339 -0.62 18.17 -17.83
C PRO A 339 0.05 18.13 -16.45
N SER A 340 0.70 19.22 -16.04
CA SER A 340 1.34 19.35 -14.71
C SER A 340 0.35 19.26 -13.55
N ASP A 341 -0.89 19.74 -13.73
CA ASP A 341 -1.91 19.68 -12.68
C ASP A 341 -2.31 18.23 -12.40
N LEU A 342 -2.40 17.40 -13.46
CA LEU A 342 -2.62 15.96 -13.30
C LEU A 342 -1.41 15.27 -12.66
N MET A 343 -0.18 15.64 -13.05
CA MET A 343 1.02 15.10 -12.41
C MET A 343 1.06 15.39 -10.92
N ASP A 344 0.66 16.59 -10.49
CA ASP A 344 0.60 16.97 -9.08
C ASP A 344 -0.55 16.26 -8.34
N LEU A 345 -1.71 16.08 -8.96
CA LEU A 345 -2.78 15.25 -8.42
C LEU A 345 -2.34 13.79 -8.21
N MET A 346 -1.54 13.23 -9.13
CA MET A 346 -1.00 11.88 -8.96
C MET A 346 -0.02 11.75 -7.78
N ARG A 347 0.46 12.88 -7.21
CA ARG A 347 1.37 12.93 -6.04
C ARG A 347 0.65 13.04 -4.70
N ASP A 348 -0.66 13.29 -4.72
CA ASP A 348 -1.43 13.75 -3.58
C ASP A 348 -1.74 12.63 -2.53
N HIS A 349 -1.66 13.02 -1.26
CA HIS A 349 -2.06 12.27 -0.07
C HIS A 349 -3.01 13.09 0.83
N TYR A 350 -3.87 13.89 0.20
CA TYR A 350 -4.89 14.75 0.81
C TYR A 350 -4.33 15.94 1.60
N GLU A 351 -3.16 16.44 1.24
CA GLU A 351 -2.48 17.54 1.92
C GLU A 351 -3.39 18.78 2.05
N GLY A 352 -3.40 19.36 3.26
CA GLY A 352 -4.21 20.55 3.57
C GLY A 352 -5.68 20.28 3.88
N THR A 353 -6.12 19.02 3.87
CA THR A 353 -7.49 18.62 4.24
C THR A 353 -7.52 17.94 5.62
N PRO A 354 -8.70 17.69 6.22
CA PRO A 354 -8.83 16.86 7.41
C PRO A 354 -8.36 15.40 7.23
N PHE A 355 -8.09 14.96 5.99
CA PHE A 355 -7.65 13.60 5.65
C PHE A 355 -6.16 13.53 5.31
N ASP A 356 -5.41 14.63 5.51
CA ASP A 356 -3.99 14.76 5.21
C ASP A 356 -3.17 13.65 5.90
N MET A 357 -2.62 12.75 5.09
CA MET A 357 -1.91 11.58 5.60
C MET A 357 -0.53 11.90 6.16
N THR A 358 -0.02 13.13 5.98
CA THR A 358 1.20 13.62 6.62
C THR A 358 0.98 14.03 8.08
N LYS A 359 -0.26 13.96 8.57
CA LYS A 359 -0.65 14.34 9.93
C LYS A 359 -0.97 13.12 10.79
N GLU A 360 -1.27 13.40 12.05
CA GLU A 360 -1.65 12.45 13.10
C GLU A 360 -0.56 11.47 13.53
N VAL A 361 -0.89 10.64 14.52
CA VAL A 361 0.03 9.65 15.12
C VAL A 361 0.50 8.63 14.08
N ALA A 362 -0.34 8.29 13.10
CA ALA A 362 -0.02 7.30 12.07
C ALA A 362 1.10 7.76 11.13
N ALA A 363 1.33 9.07 10.99
CA ALA A 363 2.43 9.63 10.20
C ALA A 363 3.78 9.60 10.95
N GLY A 364 3.76 9.21 12.23
CA GLY A 364 4.93 9.22 13.10
C GLY A 364 5.42 10.64 13.42
N PRO A 365 6.61 10.78 14.03
CA PRO A 365 7.15 12.07 14.44
C PRO A 365 7.52 12.99 13.27
N PHE A 366 7.66 12.45 12.06
CA PHE A 366 8.23 13.13 10.90
C PHE A 366 7.26 13.26 9.73
N GLY A 367 5.96 12.98 9.93
CA GLY A 367 4.92 13.29 8.95
C GLY A 367 4.90 12.40 7.71
N ASN A 368 5.32 11.15 7.81
CA ASN A 368 5.37 10.22 6.68
C ASN A 368 3.94 9.79 6.24
N PRO A 369 3.51 10.01 4.99
CA PRO A 369 2.17 9.65 4.53
C PRO A 369 2.01 8.18 4.14
N VAL A 370 3.09 7.40 4.04
CA VAL A 370 3.03 6.02 3.57
C VAL A 370 2.34 5.11 4.59
N ARG A 371 1.37 4.31 4.12
CA ARG A 371 0.67 3.30 4.92
C ARG A 371 0.77 1.92 4.27
N PHE A 372 1.35 0.97 4.99
CA PHE A 372 1.54 -0.39 4.50
C PHE A 372 0.28 -1.25 4.67
N GLY A 373 0.00 -2.08 3.65
CA GLY A 373 -1.01 -3.13 3.75
C GLY A 373 -0.49 -4.36 4.51
N GLY A 374 -1.37 -5.35 4.73
CA GLY A 374 -0.98 -6.62 5.34
C GLY A 374 -2.07 -7.21 6.24
N SER A 375 -1.73 -8.25 7.00
CA SER A 375 -2.64 -8.84 7.98
C SER A 375 -3.05 -7.82 9.03
N THR A 376 -4.36 -7.62 9.21
CA THR A 376 -4.91 -6.75 10.24
C THR A 376 -4.78 -7.33 11.65
N LYS A 377 -4.31 -8.58 11.79
CA LYS A 377 -4.18 -9.29 13.09
C LYS A 377 -5.49 -9.24 13.90
N ASN A 378 -6.65 -9.33 13.22
CA ASN A 378 -8.00 -9.21 13.79
C ASN A 378 -8.34 -7.85 14.42
N VAL A 379 -7.56 -6.80 14.14
CA VAL A 379 -7.92 -5.42 14.48
C VAL A 379 -8.91 -4.92 13.43
N THR A 380 -10.03 -4.37 13.90
CA THR A 380 -11.03 -3.76 13.02
C THR A 380 -10.56 -2.37 12.62
N GLY A 381 -10.55 -2.08 11.31
CA GLY A 381 -10.14 -0.79 10.77
C GLY A 381 -9.49 -0.91 9.40
N GLY A 382 -9.02 0.22 8.89
CA GLY A 382 -8.27 0.34 7.64
C GLY A 382 -7.61 1.70 7.56
N TRP A 383 -6.64 1.85 6.65
CA TRP A 383 -6.02 3.13 6.34
C TRP A 383 -6.78 3.83 5.22
N GLU A 384 -6.76 5.16 5.23
CA GLU A 384 -7.13 5.90 4.05
C GLU A 384 -6.17 5.59 2.90
N ARG A 385 -6.74 5.62 1.70
CA ARG A 385 -6.02 5.36 0.47
C ARG A 385 -5.75 6.67 -0.25
N ALA A 386 -4.50 7.11 -0.26
CA ALA A 386 -4.03 8.23 -1.10
C ALA A 386 -4.05 7.87 -2.60
N ILE A 387 -3.91 8.90 -3.46
CA ILE A 387 -3.73 8.73 -4.90
C ILE A 387 -2.32 8.17 -5.16
N SER A 388 -1.30 8.83 -4.62
CA SER A 388 0.08 8.33 -4.59
C SER A 388 0.25 7.27 -3.50
N MET A 389 0.93 6.15 -3.80
CA MET A 389 1.22 5.14 -2.78
C MET A 389 2.48 4.31 -3.06
N HIS A 390 3.04 3.71 -2.00
CA HIS A 390 4.25 2.88 -2.04
C HIS A 390 4.20 1.64 -2.97
N ARG A 391 3.04 1.25 -3.52
CA ARG A 391 2.94 0.11 -4.45
C ARG A 391 2.86 0.53 -5.91
N THR A 392 2.82 1.83 -6.19
CA THR A 392 2.80 2.34 -7.56
C THR A 392 4.06 1.89 -8.30
N THR A 393 3.90 1.09 -9.36
CA THR A 393 5.03 0.66 -10.19
C THR A 393 5.43 1.76 -11.16
N HIS A 394 4.43 2.45 -11.70
CA HIS A 394 4.58 3.57 -12.60
C HIS A 394 3.33 4.44 -12.56
N SER A 395 3.48 5.67 -13.04
CA SER A 395 2.40 6.62 -13.25
C SER A 395 2.62 7.32 -14.57
N PHE A 396 1.52 7.73 -15.22
CA PHE A 396 1.61 8.51 -16.43
C PHE A 396 0.50 9.55 -16.57
N VAL A 397 0.78 10.56 -17.40
CA VAL A 397 -0.22 11.41 -18.05
C VAL A 397 0.01 11.25 -19.55
N LEU A 398 -0.99 10.74 -20.26
CA LEU A 398 -1.00 10.63 -21.71
C LEU A 398 -1.74 11.84 -22.28
N GLN A 399 -1.12 12.49 -23.24
CA GLN A 399 -1.63 13.70 -23.87
C GLN A 399 -1.76 13.47 -25.36
N ALA A 400 -2.96 13.66 -25.90
CA ALA A 400 -3.21 13.62 -27.33
C ALA A 400 -3.59 15.01 -27.85
N ARG A 401 -2.81 15.51 -28.82
CA ARG A 401 -3.01 16.79 -29.51
C ARG A 401 -3.23 16.49 -30.98
N GLY A 402 -4.45 16.11 -31.34
CA GLY A 402 -4.75 15.73 -32.72
C GLY A 402 -4.67 16.85 -33.76
N PHE A 403 -4.46 18.10 -33.31
CA PHE A 403 -4.11 19.21 -34.20
C PHE A 403 -2.61 19.26 -34.57
N LEU A 404 -1.80 18.33 -34.06
CA LEU A 404 -0.39 18.15 -34.40
C LEU A 404 -0.15 16.77 -35.03
N PRO A 405 0.93 16.59 -35.82
CA PRO A 405 1.36 15.28 -36.31
C PRO A 405 1.53 14.27 -35.17
N ASP A 406 1.26 12.99 -35.40
CA ASP A 406 1.23 11.98 -34.33
C ASP A 406 2.55 11.88 -33.54
N ASP A 407 3.70 11.99 -34.22
CA ASP A 407 5.03 11.96 -33.62
C ASP A 407 5.35 13.17 -32.73
N VAL A 408 4.59 14.26 -32.85
CA VAL A 408 4.70 15.47 -32.04
C VAL A 408 3.56 15.58 -31.04
N GLY A 409 2.34 15.25 -31.47
CA GLY A 409 1.09 15.51 -30.76
C GLY A 409 0.88 14.60 -29.55
N GLY A 410 1.26 13.33 -29.68
CA GLY A 410 1.12 12.33 -28.63
C GLY A 410 2.31 12.33 -27.67
N VAL A 411 2.07 12.64 -26.39
CA VAL A 411 3.10 12.67 -25.35
C VAL A 411 2.72 11.76 -24.19
N THR A 412 3.63 10.86 -23.85
CA THR A 412 3.61 10.04 -22.64
C THR A 412 4.48 10.73 -21.60
N TRP A 413 3.88 11.49 -20.69
CA TRP A 413 4.55 11.92 -19.48
C TRP A 413 4.64 10.71 -18.55
N TYR A 414 5.80 10.07 -18.44
CA TYR A 414 5.97 8.78 -17.77
C TYR A 414 6.88 8.87 -16.54
N SER A 415 6.46 8.25 -15.44
CA SER A 415 7.21 8.19 -14.19
C SER A 415 7.26 6.77 -13.63
N LEU A 416 8.39 6.40 -13.03
CA LEU A 416 8.59 5.12 -12.35
C LEU A 416 8.48 5.29 -10.83
N GLY A 417 7.84 4.33 -10.17
CA GLY A 417 7.61 4.36 -8.72
C GLY A 417 6.49 5.30 -8.29
N ALA A 418 6.41 5.54 -6.97
CA ALA A 418 5.39 6.41 -6.37
C ALA A 418 5.60 7.89 -6.76
N PRO A 419 4.60 8.56 -7.37
CA PRO A 419 4.80 9.89 -7.99
C PRO A 419 5.26 10.98 -7.04
N HIS A 420 4.95 10.89 -5.75
CA HIS A 420 5.30 11.92 -4.77
C HIS A 420 6.79 12.21 -4.68
N GLY A 421 7.65 11.22 -4.95
CA GLY A 421 9.09 11.43 -5.10
C GLY A 421 9.62 10.92 -6.45
N SER A 422 8.82 11.06 -7.51
CA SER A 422 9.24 10.72 -8.88
C SER A 422 8.92 11.84 -9.88
N VAL A 423 9.70 11.89 -10.96
CA VAL A 423 9.60 12.90 -12.03
C VAL A 423 9.01 12.26 -13.29
N TYR A 424 8.21 13.00 -14.05
CA TYR A 424 7.67 12.54 -15.33
C TYR A 424 8.56 12.98 -16.50
N ALA A 425 9.04 12.03 -17.29
CA ALA A 425 9.78 12.26 -18.54
C ALA A 425 8.80 12.32 -19.74
N PRO A 426 8.98 13.23 -20.71
CA PRO A 426 8.08 13.37 -21.85
C PRO A 426 8.51 12.51 -23.04
N PHE A 427 7.98 11.30 -23.19
CA PHE A 427 8.24 10.47 -24.37
C PHE A 427 7.18 10.72 -25.46
N SER A 428 7.59 10.90 -26.72
CA SER A 428 6.63 10.91 -27.84
C SER A 428 6.04 9.51 -28.04
N CYS A 429 4.73 9.41 -28.35
CA CYS A 429 4.05 8.13 -28.57
C CYS A 429 4.64 7.32 -29.73
N ALA A 430 5.32 7.98 -30.67
CA ALA A 430 5.93 7.37 -31.85
C ALA A 430 7.39 6.93 -31.61
N GLN A 431 7.97 7.21 -30.44
CA GLN A 431 9.36 6.80 -30.14
C GLN A 431 9.54 5.29 -30.29
N THR A 432 10.64 4.92 -30.92
CA THR A 432 11.01 3.54 -31.20
C THR A 432 12.00 3.00 -30.18
N SER A 433 12.77 3.89 -29.54
CA SER A 433 13.69 3.55 -28.45
C SER A 433 13.45 4.39 -27.20
N ILE A 434 13.75 3.78 -26.06
CA ILE A 434 13.76 4.41 -24.75
C ILE A 434 15.11 4.14 -24.06
N PRO A 435 15.51 4.94 -23.05
CA PRO A 435 16.81 4.75 -22.41
C PRO A 435 16.92 3.37 -21.74
N ALA A 436 18.11 2.77 -21.79
CA ALA A 436 18.37 1.45 -21.23
C ALA A 436 18.01 1.35 -19.74
N SER A 437 18.12 2.45 -18.98
CA SER A 437 17.75 2.52 -17.57
C SER A 437 16.26 2.25 -17.30
N TYR A 438 15.38 2.54 -18.26
CA TYR A 438 13.95 2.21 -18.20
C TYR A 438 13.65 0.75 -18.59
N LEU A 439 14.63 0.03 -19.15
CA LEU A 439 14.53 -1.37 -19.54
C LEU A 439 15.24 -2.32 -18.56
N ALA A 440 16.14 -1.81 -17.71
CA ALA A 440 16.93 -2.59 -16.76
C ALA A 440 16.21 -2.88 -15.43
N SER A 441 14.99 -2.34 -15.23
CA SER A 441 14.35 -2.31 -13.91
C SER A 441 13.82 -3.68 -13.45
N ARG A 442 14.33 -4.17 -12.30
CA ARG A 442 13.93 -5.42 -11.64
C ARG A 442 13.71 -5.20 -10.15
N LYS A 443 12.54 -5.56 -9.62
CA LYS A 443 12.22 -5.35 -8.19
C LYS A 443 13.06 -6.16 -7.20
N HIS A 444 13.57 -7.32 -7.60
CA HIS A 444 14.25 -8.26 -6.68
C HIS A 444 15.78 -8.09 -6.63
N GLU A 445 16.33 -7.25 -7.51
CA GLU A 445 17.77 -7.10 -7.72
C GLU A 445 18.07 -5.60 -7.78
N PHE A 446 18.73 -5.07 -6.74
CA PHE A 446 19.15 -3.67 -6.70
C PHE A 446 20.19 -3.39 -7.79
N SER A 447 19.97 -2.33 -8.57
CA SER A 447 20.92 -1.90 -9.60
C SER A 447 20.87 -0.39 -9.78
N THR A 448 22.05 0.24 -9.83
CA THR A 448 22.19 1.65 -10.17
C THR A 448 21.94 1.93 -11.65
N ASP A 449 21.94 0.90 -12.49
CA ASP A 449 21.65 1.04 -13.92
C ASP A 449 20.14 1.21 -14.18
N ALA A 450 19.30 0.84 -13.21
CA ALA A 450 17.85 0.86 -13.33
C ALA A 450 17.24 2.17 -12.82
N ALA A 451 16.46 2.84 -13.68
CA ALA A 451 15.76 4.07 -13.35
C ALA A 451 14.78 3.88 -12.18
N TRP A 452 14.08 2.74 -12.11
CA TRP A 452 13.15 2.47 -11.02
C TRP A 452 13.83 2.48 -9.66
N TRP A 453 15.04 1.91 -9.55
CA TRP A 453 15.77 1.89 -8.28
C TRP A 453 16.26 3.28 -7.85
N ALA A 454 16.54 4.17 -8.79
CA ALA A 454 16.87 5.55 -8.45
C ALA A 454 15.70 6.21 -7.70
N PHE A 455 14.49 6.12 -8.26
CA PHE A 455 13.28 6.69 -7.67
C PHE A 455 12.88 5.98 -6.38
N GLU A 456 12.86 4.65 -6.39
CA GLU A 456 12.44 3.83 -5.25
C GLU A 456 13.38 4.00 -4.05
N PHE A 457 14.70 4.09 -4.29
CA PHE A 457 15.66 4.33 -3.21
C PHE A 457 15.39 5.67 -2.52
N VAL A 458 15.20 6.75 -3.29
CA VAL A 458 14.92 8.08 -2.76
C VAL A 458 13.58 8.12 -2.00
N ASN A 459 12.54 7.51 -2.56
CA ASN A 459 11.23 7.39 -1.90
C ASN A 459 11.35 6.66 -0.55
N ASN A 460 11.99 5.50 -0.51
CA ASN A 460 12.16 4.73 0.72
C ASN A 460 13.08 5.43 1.73
N TRP A 461 14.15 6.08 1.28
CA TRP A 461 15.05 6.83 2.17
C TRP A 461 14.32 8.02 2.82
N SER A 462 13.44 8.69 2.07
CA SER A 462 12.66 9.82 2.58
C SER A 462 11.78 9.46 3.77
N MET A 463 11.35 8.21 3.89
CA MET A 463 10.47 7.74 4.96
C MET A 463 11.10 7.85 6.36
N LEU A 464 12.43 7.92 6.46
CA LEU A 464 13.16 8.02 7.74
C LEU A 464 12.99 9.38 8.41
N ARG A 465 12.94 10.45 7.62
CA ARG A 465 12.85 11.87 8.04
C ARG A 465 12.08 12.66 7.01
N TYR A 466 10.83 12.27 6.78
CA TYR A 466 10.00 12.77 5.70
C TYR A 466 9.87 14.31 5.73
N ASP A 467 9.66 14.88 6.91
CA ASP A 467 9.64 16.32 7.18
C ASP A 467 10.78 17.13 6.55
N LEU A 468 12.01 16.60 6.57
CA LEU A 468 13.20 17.28 6.05
C LEU A 468 13.65 16.76 4.70
N ILE A 469 13.72 15.43 4.54
CA ILE A 469 14.22 14.79 3.32
C ILE A 469 13.27 15.06 2.16
N HIS A 470 11.95 14.96 2.39
CA HIS A 470 10.99 15.17 1.33
C HIS A 470 10.95 16.64 0.86
N ALA A 471 11.19 17.61 1.75
CA ALA A 471 11.27 19.02 1.35
C ALA A 471 12.41 19.28 0.35
N GLU A 472 13.54 18.59 0.51
CA GLU A 472 14.66 18.67 -0.44
C GLU A 472 14.38 17.91 -1.74
N ILE A 473 13.79 16.73 -1.65
CA ILE A 473 13.31 15.98 -2.81
C ILE A 473 12.33 16.84 -3.63
N ALA A 474 11.34 17.46 -2.99
CA ALA A 474 10.33 18.29 -3.64
C ALA A 474 10.97 19.46 -4.40
N THR A 475 12.02 20.07 -3.86
CA THR A 475 12.74 21.16 -4.53
C THR A 475 13.40 20.68 -5.84
N VAL A 476 14.09 19.54 -5.80
CA VAL A 476 14.77 18.98 -6.97
C VAL A 476 13.76 18.43 -7.98
N LEU A 477 12.72 17.76 -7.49
CA LEU A 477 11.60 17.24 -8.28
C LEU A 477 10.92 18.36 -9.07
N GLN A 478 10.53 19.46 -8.41
CA GLN A 478 9.86 20.58 -9.06
C GLN A 478 10.76 21.24 -10.10
N ALA A 479 12.06 21.37 -9.83
CA ALA A 479 13.00 21.89 -10.81
C ALA A 479 13.07 20.99 -12.05
N LEU A 480 13.28 19.69 -11.86
CA LEU A 480 13.33 18.72 -12.96
C LEU A 480 12.00 18.62 -13.72
N GLN A 481 10.86 18.73 -13.04
CA GLN A 481 9.56 18.70 -13.69
C GLN A 481 9.33 19.93 -14.57
N ARG A 482 9.76 21.13 -14.13
CA ARG A 482 9.76 22.32 -14.98
C ARG A 482 10.69 22.16 -16.18
N ASP A 483 11.90 21.62 -15.95
CA ASP A 483 12.86 21.38 -17.03
C ASP A 483 12.30 20.39 -18.08
N ALA A 484 11.58 19.34 -17.64
CA ALA A 484 10.90 18.39 -18.52
C ALA A 484 9.82 19.07 -19.38
N ILE A 485 9.01 19.96 -18.77
CA ILE A 485 7.96 20.70 -19.47
C ILE A 485 8.56 21.68 -20.48
N ALA A 486 9.62 22.40 -20.09
CA ALA A 486 10.33 23.31 -20.98
C ALA A 486 10.97 22.55 -22.16
N LEU A 487 11.60 21.40 -21.90
CA LEU A 487 12.17 20.55 -22.93
C LEU A 487 11.12 20.08 -23.94
N GLU A 488 9.95 19.61 -23.49
CA GLU A 488 8.87 19.22 -24.42
C GLU A 488 8.47 20.39 -25.30
N ALA A 489 8.27 21.57 -24.71
CA ALA A 489 7.81 22.74 -25.43
C ALA A 489 8.82 23.20 -26.49
N GLU A 490 10.11 23.25 -26.14
CA GLU A 490 11.21 23.60 -27.05
C GLU A 490 11.40 22.54 -28.16
N THR A 491 11.34 21.26 -27.78
CA THR A 491 11.48 20.13 -28.71
C THR A 491 10.34 20.14 -29.72
N ARG A 492 9.10 20.33 -29.27
CA ARG A 492 7.93 20.46 -30.14
C ARG A 492 8.03 21.67 -31.06
N ALA A 493 8.38 22.85 -30.53
CA ALA A 493 8.50 24.05 -31.34
C ALA A 493 9.50 23.86 -32.50
N THR A 494 10.63 23.21 -32.21
CA THR A 494 11.64 22.88 -33.23
C THR A 494 11.13 21.79 -34.18
N ALA A 495 10.55 20.70 -33.66
CA ALA A 495 10.03 19.60 -34.46
C ALA A 495 8.99 20.05 -35.49
N MET A 496 8.14 21.03 -35.13
CA MET A 496 7.14 21.60 -36.05
C MET A 496 7.74 22.38 -37.23
N THR A 497 9.04 22.68 -37.22
CA THR A 497 9.75 23.29 -38.36
C THR A 497 10.39 22.25 -39.29
N MET A 498 10.29 20.95 -38.96
CA MET A 498 10.90 19.85 -39.68
C MET A 498 9.86 19.12 -40.54
N ASP A 499 10.03 19.18 -41.87
CA ASP A 499 9.09 18.55 -42.80
C ASP A 499 9.20 17.02 -42.84
N ASP A 500 10.43 16.48 -42.80
CA ASP A 500 10.67 15.04 -42.85
C ASP A 500 10.27 14.35 -41.53
N PRO A 501 9.24 13.47 -41.53
CA PRO A 501 8.80 12.78 -40.32
C PRO A 501 9.87 11.88 -39.69
N VAL A 502 10.76 11.29 -40.50
CA VAL A 502 11.81 10.39 -39.98
C VAL A 502 12.86 11.20 -39.22
N ALA A 503 13.38 12.27 -39.82
CA ALA A 503 14.29 13.19 -39.13
C ALA A 503 13.64 13.86 -37.92
N ARG A 504 12.36 14.24 -38.01
CA ARG A 504 11.61 14.86 -36.91
C ARG A 504 11.48 13.92 -35.72
N LEU A 505 11.08 12.68 -35.93
CA LEU A 505 11.00 11.67 -34.88
C LEU A 505 12.38 11.39 -34.26
N ALA A 506 13.43 11.23 -35.07
CA ALA A 506 14.79 11.00 -34.58
C ALA A 506 15.29 12.17 -33.71
N PHE A 507 14.95 13.41 -34.06
CA PHE A 507 15.25 14.60 -33.25
C PHE A 507 14.52 14.57 -31.90
N ILE A 508 13.20 14.29 -31.91
CA ILE A 508 12.40 14.21 -30.68
C ILE A 508 12.97 13.11 -29.77
N GLU A 509 13.15 11.91 -30.30
CA GLU A 509 13.66 10.74 -29.57
C GLU A 509 15.03 11.02 -28.94
N ALA A 510 15.96 11.63 -29.68
CA ALA A 510 17.28 11.99 -29.15
C ALA A 510 17.19 12.97 -27.97
N LYS A 511 16.33 13.99 -28.06
CA LYS A 511 16.14 15.00 -27.01
C LYS A 511 15.53 14.41 -25.76
N THR A 512 14.44 13.67 -25.90
CA THR A 512 13.69 13.10 -24.76
C THR A 512 14.48 12.00 -24.07
N ASN A 513 15.18 11.13 -24.82
CA ASN A 513 16.02 10.08 -24.24
C ASN A 513 17.24 10.65 -23.50
N ALA A 514 17.91 11.67 -24.06
CA ALA A 514 19.03 12.33 -23.38
C ALA A 514 18.60 12.97 -22.06
N PHE A 515 17.43 13.63 -22.04
CA PHE A 515 16.89 14.21 -20.82
C PHE A 515 16.51 13.14 -19.80
N ALA A 516 15.80 12.09 -20.22
CA ALA A 516 15.38 11.02 -19.32
C ALA A 516 16.56 10.34 -18.65
N GLN A 517 17.67 10.10 -19.37
CA GLN A 517 18.90 9.58 -18.76
C GLN A 517 19.56 10.58 -17.81
N ALA A 518 19.69 11.85 -18.21
CA ALA A 518 20.28 12.88 -17.34
C ALA A 518 19.46 13.11 -16.06
N MET A 519 18.14 12.96 -16.13
CA MET A 519 17.23 12.99 -15.00
C MET A 519 17.52 11.84 -14.02
N VAL A 520 17.68 10.61 -14.52
CA VAL A 520 18.05 9.45 -13.69
C VAL A 520 19.42 9.65 -13.03
N ASP A 521 20.42 10.12 -13.77
CA ASP A 521 21.76 10.38 -13.25
C ASP A 521 21.72 11.44 -12.13
N LYS A 522 20.93 12.50 -12.32
CA LYS A 522 20.71 13.53 -11.30
C LYS A 522 19.97 12.99 -10.08
N TRP A 523 19.06 12.05 -10.28
CA TRP A 523 18.32 11.41 -9.19
C TRP A 523 19.22 10.51 -8.34
N TRP A 524 20.17 9.79 -8.93
CA TRP A 524 21.20 9.06 -8.17
C TRP A 524 22.14 9.98 -7.40
N LYS A 525 22.54 11.11 -8.00
CA LYS A 525 23.31 12.14 -7.27
C LYS A 525 22.55 12.68 -6.07
N LEU A 526 21.24 12.91 -6.23
CA LEU A 526 20.35 13.28 -5.12
C LEU A 526 20.32 12.18 -4.05
N ALA A 527 20.14 10.92 -4.44
CA ALA A 527 20.11 9.78 -3.52
C ALA A 527 21.33 9.76 -2.59
N PHE A 528 22.54 9.81 -3.16
CA PHE A 528 23.78 9.81 -2.37
C PHE A 528 23.95 11.10 -1.54
N HIS A 529 23.51 12.25 -2.07
CA HIS A 529 23.50 13.49 -1.29
C HIS A 529 22.61 13.37 -0.05
N LEU A 530 21.40 12.80 -0.18
CA LEU A 530 20.47 12.61 0.93
C LEU A 530 21.00 11.63 1.98
N VAL A 531 21.71 10.57 1.57
CA VAL A 531 22.36 9.62 2.49
C VAL A 531 23.40 10.33 3.36
N VAL A 532 24.26 11.15 2.74
CA VAL A 532 25.32 11.88 3.46
C VAL A 532 24.72 12.97 4.36
N LYS A 533 23.80 13.76 3.82
CA LYS A 533 23.22 14.90 4.53
C LYS A 533 22.37 14.49 5.72
N PHE A 534 21.64 13.38 5.61
CA PHE A 534 20.68 12.91 6.63
C PHE A 534 21.12 11.57 7.25
N SER A 535 22.34 11.50 7.76
CA SER A 535 22.87 10.30 8.45
C SER A 535 22.59 10.32 9.95
N ASP A 536 22.24 9.17 10.51
CA ASP A 536 22.18 8.90 11.97
C ASP A 536 21.31 9.87 12.79
N GLY A 537 20.29 10.46 12.16
CA GLY A 537 19.40 11.45 12.79
C GLY A 537 19.95 12.88 12.81
N TYR A 538 21.14 13.11 12.25
CA TYR A 538 21.74 14.42 12.05
C TYR A 538 21.34 15.04 10.71
N VAL A 539 21.61 16.34 10.59
CA VAL A 539 21.60 17.10 9.34
C VAL A 539 22.99 17.70 9.16
N ILE A 540 23.72 17.27 8.14
CA ILE A 540 25.12 17.64 7.89
C ILE A 540 25.18 18.64 6.74
N HIS A 541 25.71 19.83 7.00
CA HIS A 541 25.87 20.90 6.02
C HIS A 541 27.31 21.04 5.47
N GLY A 542 28.28 20.34 6.06
CA GLY A 542 29.71 20.46 5.77
C GLY A 542 30.58 19.78 6.83
N ASP A 543 31.89 19.93 6.70
CA ASP A 543 32.89 19.22 7.52
C ASP A 543 33.39 20.02 8.73
N ARG A 544 32.88 21.25 8.95
CA ARG A 544 33.36 22.11 10.04
C ARG A 544 32.54 21.93 11.31
N SER A 545 33.14 22.27 12.44
CA SER A 545 32.42 22.36 13.71
C SER A 545 31.22 23.31 13.57
N GLY A 546 30.04 22.83 13.95
CA GLY A 546 28.77 23.55 13.80
C GLY A 546 27.97 23.21 12.53
N ASP A 547 28.56 22.52 11.56
CA ASP A 547 27.85 22.14 10.32
C ASP A 547 26.93 20.92 10.50
N MET A 548 27.10 20.16 11.59
CA MET A 548 26.22 19.04 11.95
C MET A 548 25.19 19.49 12.99
N LYS A 549 23.91 19.32 12.67
CA LYS A 549 22.79 19.60 13.56
C LYS A 549 22.08 18.32 13.97
N ALA A 550 21.57 18.28 15.20
CA ALA A 550 20.76 17.18 15.72
C ALA A 550 19.34 17.69 16.03
N PRO A 551 18.41 17.70 15.05
CA PRO A 551 17.08 18.24 15.26
C PRO A 551 16.26 17.50 16.32
N GLY A 552 16.54 16.20 16.51
CA GLY A 552 15.81 15.35 17.46
C GLY A 552 14.35 15.13 17.07
N TYR A 553 13.55 14.69 18.05
CA TYR A 553 12.11 14.51 17.90
C TYR A 553 11.34 15.77 18.29
N PRO A 554 10.16 16.02 17.69
CA PRO A 554 9.32 17.13 18.10
C PRO A 554 8.78 16.95 19.53
N ALA A 555 8.55 18.05 20.24
CA ALA A 555 8.15 18.05 21.65
C ALA A 555 6.89 17.22 21.93
N TRP A 556 5.88 17.28 21.05
CA TRP A 556 4.65 16.51 21.21
C TRP A 556 4.91 14.98 21.18
N TRP A 557 5.85 14.53 20.34
CA TRP A 557 6.21 13.12 20.26
C TRP A 557 6.96 12.68 21.53
N LEU A 558 7.91 13.50 21.98
CA LEU A 558 8.61 13.28 23.25
C LEU A 558 7.62 13.21 24.43
N GLN A 559 6.62 14.09 24.46
CA GLN A 559 5.54 14.09 25.46
C GLN A 559 4.66 12.83 25.39
N SER A 560 4.45 12.27 24.20
CA SER A 560 3.61 11.08 23.98
C SER A 560 4.33 9.76 24.24
N THR A 561 5.64 9.78 24.47
CA THR A 561 6.47 8.58 24.63
C THR A 561 7.01 8.47 26.05
N ASN A 562 7.65 7.35 26.36
CA ASN A 562 8.34 7.13 27.63
C ASN A 562 9.49 8.10 27.89
N PHE A 563 9.89 8.92 26.90
CA PHE A 563 10.83 10.02 27.10
C PHE A 563 10.33 10.97 28.20
N ALA A 564 9.06 11.37 28.17
CA ALA A 564 8.49 12.29 29.16
C ALA A 564 8.39 11.69 30.57
N THR A 565 8.52 10.37 30.71
CA THR A 565 8.45 9.67 31.98
C THR A 565 9.81 9.16 32.46
N TRP A 566 10.89 9.36 31.70
CA TRP A 566 12.22 8.83 32.02
C TRP A 566 13.16 9.91 32.60
N PRO A 567 13.96 9.59 33.64
CA PRO A 567 13.79 8.42 34.52
C PRO A 567 12.51 8.56 35.34
N GLU A 568 11.88 7.44 35.73
CA GLU A 568 10.72 7.56 36.63
C GLU A 568 11.14 8.27 37.93
N PRO A 569 10.26 9.06 38.59
CA PRO A 569 10.62 9.89 39.76
C PRO A 569 11.31 9.17 40.92
N HIS A 570 11.31 7.83 40.95
CA HIS A 570 11.96 7.00 41.96
C HIS A 570 12.97 6.00 41.40
N ALA A 571 13.25 6.05 40.10
CA ALA A 571 14.18 5.14 39.42
C ALA A 571 15.64 5.41 39.79
N TYR A 572 15.97 6.63 40.24
CA TYR A 572 17.30 6.99 40.69
C TYR A 572 17.29 7.48 42.13
N LYS A 573 17.98 6.71 42.99
CA LYS A 573 18.25 7.07 44.39
C LYS A 573 19.76 7.32 44.53
N PRO A 574 20.24 8.54 44.31
CA PRO A 574 21.68 8.83 44.38
C PRO A 574 22.22 8.48 45.78
N PRO A 575 23.45 7.94 45.88
CA PRO A 575 24.12 7.74 47.16
C PRO A 575 24.20 9.05 47.96
N ALA A 576 24.16 8.95 49.29
CA ALA A 576 24.23 10.10 50.20
C ALA A 576 25.45 11.01 49.93
N ALA A 577 26.58 10.44 49.50
CA ALA A 577 27.77 11.20 49.11
C ALA A 577 27.53 12.11 47.88
N ILE A 578 26.76 11.65 46.89
CA ILE A 578 26.38 12.46 45.71
C ILE A 578 25.36 13.53 46.10
N LEU A 579 24.38 13.18 46.95
CA LEU A 579 23.43 14.15 47.50
C LEU A 579 24.15 15.26 48.30
N ALA A 580 25.23 14.93 49.03
CA ALA A 580 26.05 15.89 49.75
C ALA A 580 26.88 16.81 48.82
N LEU A 581 27.32 16.31 47.67
CA LEU A 581 28.01 17.10 46.63
C LEU A 581 27.05 18.00 45.84
N GLN A 582 25.81 17.56 45.64
CA GLN A 582 24.75 18.31 44.98
C GLN A 582 24.00 19.26 45.92
N ALA A 583 24.19 19.11 47.24
CA ALA A 583 23.65 20.03 48.21
C ALA A 583 24.16 21.43 47.87
N PRO A 584 23.26 22.42 47.68
CA PRO A 584 23.69 23.78 47.41
C PRO A 584 24.67 24.21 48.50
N PRO A 585 25.78 24.90 48.16
CA PRO A 585 26.74 25.33 49.16
C PRO A 585 26.01 26.10 50.25
N GLN A 586 26.14 25.65 51.50
CA GLN A 586 25.48 26.24 52.69
C GLN A 586 25.83 27.72 52.92
N GLN A 587 26.72 28.31 52.12
CA GLN A 587 27.13 29.71 52.23
C GLN A 587 26.28 30.73 51.47
N SER A 588 25.23 30.35 50.74
CA SER A 588 24.63 31.29 49.78
C SER A 588 23.43 32.10 50.25
N MET A 589 22.71 31.81 51.34
CA MET A 589 21.61 32.72 51.76
C MET A 589 22.14 34.08 52.25
N ALA A 590 23.24 34.10 53.00
CA ALA A 590 23.86 35.34 53.45
C ALA A 590 24.46 36.13 52.27
N LEU A 591 25.12 35.45 51.33
CA LEU A 591 25.67 36.10 50.13
C LEU A 591 24.58 36.62 49.18
N TRP A 592 23.48 35.90 49.00
CA TRP A 592 22.33 36.35 48.19
C TRP A 592 21.62 37.53 48.85
N LEU A 593 21.43 37.52 50.16
CA LEU A 593 20.88 38.67 50.90
C LEU A 593 21.82 39.88 50.82
N VAL A 594 23.12 39.70 51.00
CA VAL A 594 24.10 40.79 50.86
C VAL A 594 24.17 41.29 49.42
N SER A 595 24.15 40.42 48.42
CA SER A 595 24.17 40.81 47.00
C SER A 595 22.88 41.53 46.59
N ALA A 596 21.73 41.09 47.11
CA ALA A 596 20.45 41.77 46.89
C ALA A 596 20.42 43.14 47.57
N VAL A 597 20.92 43.26 48.81
CA VAL A 597 21.03 44.54 49.53
C VAL A 597 22.01 45.49 48.83
N VAL A 598 23.15 44.99 48.34
CA VAL A 598 24.13 45.77 47.59
C VAL A 598 23.58 46.20 46.23
N ALA A 599 22.83 45.34 45.53
CA ALA A 599 22.18 45.68 44.26
C ALA A 599 21.09 46.75 44.45
N VAL A 600 20.27 46.63 45.50
CA VAL A 600 19.25 47.63 45.86
C VAL A 600 19.90 48.95 46.27
N ALA A 601 20.96 48.92 47.09
CA ALA A 601 21.71 50.11 47.46
C ALA A 601 22.38 50.78 46.25
N GLY A 602 22.98 49.98 45.35
CA GLY A 602 23.58 50.46 44.10
C GLY A 602 22.57 51.12 43.18
N MET A 603 21.40 50.49 42.95
CA MET A 603 20.31 51.08 42.16
C MET A 603 19.75 52.34 42.82
N THR A 604 19.68 52.39 44.15
CA THR A 604 19.23 53.59 44.89
C THR A 604 20.22 54.74 44.73
N VAL A 605 21.53 54.48 44.82
CA VAL A 605 22.58 55.49 44.60
C VAL A 605 22.58 55.99 43.15
N VAL A 606 22.47 55.09 42.18
CA VAL A 606 22.35 55.46 40.75
C VAL A 606 21.09 56.29 40.52
N GLY A 607 19.95 55.92 41.12
CA GLY A 607 18.72 56.70 41.07
C GLY A 607 18.86 58.09 41.69
N ILE A 608 19.52 58.21 42.84
CA ILE A 608 19.80 59.50 43.50
C ILE A 608 20.74 60.37 42.67
N VAL A 609 21.79 59.79 42.07
CA VAL A 609 22.73 60.49 41.19
C VAL A 609 22.03 60.94 39.91
N PHE A 610 21.19 60.09 39.32
CA PHE A 610 20.41 60.42 38.13
C PHE A 610 19.41 61.55 38.43
N VAL A 611 18.67 61.49 39.53
CA VAL A 611 17.76 62.57 39.96
C VAL A 611 18.50 63.87 40.29
N ARG A 612 19.71 63.80 40.89
CA ARG A 612 20.55 64.98 41.13
C ARG A 612 21.14 65.58 39.85
N GLN A 613 21.60 64.76 38.90
CA GLN A 613 22.07 65.23 37.59
C GLN A 613 20.92 65.81 36.77
N HIS A 614 19.73 65.22 36.83
CA HIS A 614 18.56 65.72 36.12
C HIS A 614 18.00 67.01 36.73
N ARG A 615 18.10 67.20 38.06
CA ARG A 615 17.82 68.48 38.74
C ARG A 615 18.86 69.55 38.40
N ARG A 616 20.16 69.20 38.37
CA ARG A 616 21.21 70.13 37.91
C ARG A 616 21.05 70.52 36.44
N GLY A 617 20.64 69.60 35.57
CA GLY A 617 20.34 69.88 34.16
C GLY A 617 19.12 70.79 33.93
N HIS A 618 18.22 70.91 34.91
CA HIS A 618 17.12 71.87 34.89
C HIS A 618 17.52 73.26 35.40
N GLU A 619 18.53 73.36 36.27
CA GLU A 619 19.07 74.65 36.74
C GLU A 619 20.03 75.29 35.72
N TYR A 620 20.82 74.49 34.99
CA TYR A 620 21.69 74.99 33.91
C TYR A 620 20.94 75.46 32.65
N ARG A 621 19.68 75.03 32.45
CA ARG A 621 18.87 75.45 31.29
C ARG A 621 18.11 76.78 31.48
N ARG A 622 18.33 77.49 32.59
CA ARG A 622 17.77 78.84 32.84
C ARG A 622 18.78 79.97 32.72
N LEU A 623 20.06 79.69 32.51
CA LEU A 623 21.12 80.70 32.41
C LEU A 623 22.06 80.31 31.26
N GLU A 624 21.73 80.77 30.05
CA GLU A 624 22.60 81.13 28.91
C GLU A 624 21.81 81.03 27.57
N LEU A 625 21.62 82.18 26.92
CA LEU A 625 21.18 82.42 25.51
C LEU A 625 22.33 82.08 24.53
N PRO A 626 22.23 82.17 23.16
CA PRO A 626 21.11 82.34 22.20
C PRO A 626 21.19 81.40 20.94
N ALA A 627 20.19 81.52 20.05
CA ALA A 627 20.20 81.36 18.58
C ALA A 627 20.88 80.16 17.86
N ALA A 628 20.10 79.61 16.90
CA ALA A 628 20.46 78.73 15.78
C ALA A 628 20.67 77.24 16.08
N MET A 629 19.68 76.42 15.73
CA MET A 629 19.90 75.15 15.04
C MET A 629 18.62 74.72 14.31
N GLU A 630 18.82 74.39 13.04
CA GLU A 630 17.83 74.09 12.02
C GLU A 630 17.00 72.84 12.33
N GLY A 631 15.74 72.87 11.89
CA GLY A 631 14.81 71.77 12.01
C GLY A 631 15.11 70.65 11.02
N PHE A 632 15.07 69.41 11.51
CA PHE A 632 14.85 68.24 10.68
C PHE A 632 13.36 67.85 10.79
N GLU A 633 12.63 68.06 9.71
CA GLU A 633 11.27 67.55 9.54
C GLU A 633 11.29 66.03 9.29
N THR A 634 10.36 65.32 9.92
CA THR A 634 9.91 64.00 9.44
C THR A 634 8.43 64.08 9.10
N ALA A 635 8.02 63.25 8.14
CA ALA A 635 6.84 63.42 7.29
C ALA A 635 5.44 63.32 7.95
N TYR A 636 5.30 63.52 9.26
CA TYR A 636 4.00 63.60 9.94
C TYR A 636 4.04 64.72 10.98
N GLY A 637 3.58 65.91 10.61
CA GLY A 637 3.67 67.15 11.38
C GLY A 637 2.88 67.18 12.70
N THR A 638 3.40 66.52 13.74
CA THR A 638 2.94 66.69 15.12
C THR A 638 4.11 66.87 16.09
N THR A 639 4.19 68.02 16.76
CA THR A 639 5.10 68.28 17.87
C THR A 639 4.53 67.70 19.17
N PHE A 640 5.15 66.64 19.70
CA PHE A 640 4.81 66.07 21.02
C PHE A 640 5.71 66.69 22.10
N GLN A 641 5.14 67.41 23.07
CA GLN A 641 5.85 67.76 24.30
C GLN A 641 5.90 66.55 25.24
N CYS A 642 7.09 65.96 25.33
CA CYS A 642 7.36 64.75 26.09
C CYS A 642 7.70 65.05 27.56
N THR A 643 6.71 65.45 28.37
CA THR A 643 6.92 65.65 29.82
C THR A 643 5.97 64.83 30.69
N SER A 644 4.74 64.59 30.25
CA SER A 644 3.73 63.86 31.03
C SER A 644 3.81 62.34 30.88
N VAL A 645 4.08 61.86 29.66
CA VAL A 645 4.14 60.41 29.33
C VAL A 645 5.37 59.75 29.96
N CYS A 646 6.52 60.43 29.98
CA CYS A 646 7.71 59.93 30.66
C CYS A 646 7.50 59.76 32.16
N HIS A 647 6.88 60.73 32.84
CA HIS A 647 6.55 60.61 34.27
C HIS A 647 5.59 59.45 34.54
N PHE A 648 4.60 59.25 33.67
CA PHE A 648 3.65 58.16 33.82
C PHE A 648 4.30 56.79 33.63
N ILE A 649 5.19 56.64 32.63
CA ILE A 649 5.96 55.43 32.39
C ILE A 649 6.91 55.15 33.54
N THR A 650 7.60 56.17 34.08
CA THR A 650 8.52 55.98 35.22
C THR A 650 7.77 55.57 36.49
N ILE A 651 6.63 56.20 36.78
CA ILE A 651 5.80 55.83 37.95
C ILE A 651 5.22 54.41 37.77
N ALA A 652 4.70 54.09 36.57
CA ALA A 652 4.19 52.76 36.27
C ALA A 652 5.27 51.68 36.41
N PHE A 653 6.49 51.96 35.96
CA PHE A 653 7.63 51.05 36.08
C PHE A 653 8.04 50.86 37.55
N CYS A 654 8.10 51.94 38.33
CA CYS A 654 8.38 51.86 39.77
C CYS A 654 7.32 51.07 40.54
N VAL A 655 6.03 51.24 40.20
CA VAL A 655 4.90 50.50 40.81
C VAL A 655 4.95 49.02 40.43
N LEU A 656 5.23 48.69 39.16
CA LEU A 656 5.40 47.32 38.70
C LEU A 656 6.59 46.63 39.39
N LEU A 657 7.70 47.34 39.58
CA LEU A 657 8.87 46.81 40.28
C LEU A 657 8.56 46.54 41.76
N LEU A 658 7.83 47.45 42.42
CA LEU A 658 7.38 47.29 43.80
C LEU A 658 6.42 46.11 43.96
N LEU A 659 5.47 45.97 43.03
CA LEU A 659 4.55 44.83 42.98
C LEU A 659 5.28 43.51 42.74
N PHE A 660 6.30 43.49 41.88
CA PHE A 660 7.10 42.30 41.60
C PHE A 660 7.94 41.87 42.82
N VAL A 661 8.53 42.83 43.53
CA VAL A 661 9.27 42.57 44.78
C VAL A 661 8.32 42.10 45.89
N LEU A 662 7.12 42.70 46.01
CA LEU A 662 6.07 42.24 46.93
C LEU A 662 5.60 40.82 46.58
N LEU A 663 5.48 40.47 45.29
CA LEU A 663 5.12 39.12 44.84
C LEU A 663 6.20 38.11 45.22
N LEU A 664 7.48 38.45 45.06
CA LEU A 664 8.61 37.61 45.47
C LEU A 664 8.70 37.42 46.99
N LEU A 665 8.21 38.37 47.78
CA LEU A 665 8.18 38.30 49.24
C LEU A 665 6.92 37.62 49.81
N LEU A 666 5.78 37.70 49.09
CA LEU A 666 4.49 37.16 49.52
C LEU A 666 4.20 35.76 49.00
N VAL A 667 4.92 35.27 47.99
CA VAL A 667 4.81 33.87 47.54
C VAL A 667 5.79 33.04 48.37
N PRO A 668 5.33 32.28 49.40
CA PRO A 668 6.17 31.22 49.93
C PRO A 668 6.46 30.27 48.77
N VAL A 669 7.74 29.95 48.56
CA VAL A 669 8.17 28.85 47.69
C VAL A 669 7.56 27.57 48.26
N SER A 670 6.36 27.24 47.78
CA SER A 670 5.66 26.02 48.12
C SER A 670 6.41 24.88 47.44
N THR A 671 7.28 24.22 48.21
CA THR A 671 7.59 22.80 47.98
C THR A 671 6.27 22.07 47.81
N THR A 672 6.14 21.37 46.68
CA THR A 672 5.06 20.47 46.30
C THR A 672 4.48 19.70 47.50
N GLN A 673 3.30 20.12 47.97
CA GLN A 673 2.51 19.29 48.88
C GLN A 673 1.87 18.15 48.09
N TYR A 674 2.25 16.92 48.46
CA TYR A 674 1.51 15.70 48.20
C TYR A 674 0.01 15.89 48.49
N VAL A 675 -0.84 15.70 47.49
CA VAL A 675 -2.27 15.47 47.71
C VAL A 675 -2.42 14.04 48.26
N LYS A 676 -2.60 13.92 49.58
CA LYS A 676 -3.13 12.71 50.21
C LYS A 676 -4.58 12.51 49.74
N ALA A 677 -4.91 11.31 49.24
CA ALA A 677 -6.29 10.93 48.93
C ALA A 677 -7.18 11.00 50.20
N PRO A 678 -8.46 11.41 50.08
CA PRO A 678 -9.34 11.53 51.23
C PRO A 678 -9.74 10.15 51.79
N PRO A 679 -10.02 10.04 53.10
CA PRO A 679 -10.45 8.78 53.71
C PRO A 679 -11.87 8.41 53.24
N PRO A 680 -12.20 7.11 53.17
CA PRO A 680 -13.47 6.66 52.63
C PRO A 680 -14.63 7.04 53.55
N THR A 681 -15.48 7.95 53.10
CA THR A 681 -16.77 8.25 53.74
C THR A 681 -17.75 7.10 53.56
N LYS A 682 -18.31 6.60 54.66
CA LYS A 682 -19.39 5.60 54.70
C LYS A 682 -20.60 6.09 53.88
N ARG A 683 -20.88 5.45 52.73
CA ARG A 683 -22.14 5.66 51.99
C ARG A 683 -23.29 4.92 52.67
N LYS A 684 -24.37 5.67 52.94
CA LYS A 684 -25.69 5.14 53.32
C LYS A 684 -26.25 4.25 52.20
N ARG A 685 -26.89 3.15 52.59
CA ARG A 685 -27.65 2.23 51.73
C ARG A 685 -28.81 2.92 51.01
N LEU A 686 -28.97 2.64 49.72
CA LEU A 686 -30.25 2.66 49.01
C LEU A 686 -30.59 1.24 48.52
N PRO A 687 -31.88 0.91 48.31
CA PRO A 687 -32.39 -0.46 48.36
C PRO A 687 -32.13 -1.29 47.10
N LYS A 688 -32.11 -2.61 47.34
CA LYS A 688 -31.92 -3.70 46.39
C LYS A 688 -33.01 -3.75 45.31
N THR A 689 -32.59 -3.91 44.05
CA THR A 689 -33.33 -4.65 43.02
C THR A 689 -32.41 -5.65 42.32
N ARG A 690 -33.02 -6.75 41.90
CA ARG A 690 -32.49 -8.12 41.80
C ARG A 690 -31.46 -8.33 40.68
N ALA A 691 -30.40 -9.05 41.02
CA ALA A 691 -29.40 -9.57 40.09
C ALA A 691 -29.82 -10.96 39.57
N THR A 692 -29.46 -11.27 38.32
CA THR A 692 -29.20 -12.64 37.87
C THR A 692 -27.84 -12.69 37.16
N ALA A 693 -27.04 -13.65 37.62
CA ALA A 693 -25.60 -13.83 37.51
C ALA A 693 -24.99 -13.94 36.10
N VAL A 694 -23.79 -13.36 35.96
CA VAL A 694 -22.73 -13.78 35.01
C VAL A 694 -21.53 -14.21 35.87
N PRO A 695 -20.87 -15.36 35.61
CA PRO A 695 -19.77 -15.82 36.44
C PRO A 695 -18.45 -15.11 36.12
N THR A 696 -17.81 -14.64 37.19
CA THR A 696 -16.41 -14.19 37.30
C THR A 696 -15.42 -15.27 36.86
N MET A 697 -14.45 -14.90 35.99
CA MET A 697 -13.18 -15.63 35.85
C MET A 697 -12.07 -14.92 36.62
N ALA A 698 -11.28 -15.75 37.31
CA ALA A 698 -10.20 -15.39 38.21
C ALA A 698 -9.04 -14.68 37.49
N ALA A 699 -8.44 -13.75 38.23
CA ALA A 699 -7.15 -13.13 37.93
C ALA A 699 -6.05 -14.20 37.85
N ILE A 700 -5.27 -14.19 36.77
CA ILE A 700 -3.97 -14.87 36.69
C ILE A 700 -2.92 -13.76 36.75
N GLY A 701 -2.11 -13.80 37.82
CA GLY A 701 -1.00 -12.90 38.05
C GLY A 701 0.07 -13.04 36.96
N VAL A 702 0.51 -11.89 36.45
CA VAL A 702 1.62 -11.77 35.51
C VAL A 702 2.92 -11.80 36.30
N HIS A 703 3.76 -12.81 36.07
CA HIS A 703 5.15 -12.77 36.52
C HIS A 703 5.96 -11.89 35.55
N GLN A 704 6.52 -10.80 36.09
CA GLN A 704 7.64 -10.07 35.51
C GLN A 704 8.84 -11.01 35.39
N HIS A 705 9.39 -11.12 34.18
CA HIS A 705 10.80 -11.35 33.81
C HIS A 705 10.82 -11.93 32.39
N LEU A 706 11.07 -11.06 31.41
CA LEU A 706 11.78 -11.32 30.14
C LEU A 706 11.68 -10.07 29.25
N LEU A 707 12.33 -9.01 29.73
CA LEU A 707 12.88 -7.92 28.92
C LEU A 707 14.28 -7.69 29.49
N ASP A 708 15.29 -8.28 28.88
CA ASP A 708 16.69 -7.90 29.07
C ASP A 708 17.47 -8.21 27.78
N PRO A 709 17.86 -7.18 26.99
CA PRO A 709 18.67 -7.36 25.79
C PRO A 709 20.20 -7.36 26.05
N TYR A 710 20.68 -7.32 27.31
CA TYR A 710 22.12 -7.32 27.59
C TYR A 710 22.49 -8.08 28.88
N ALA A 711 22.51 -9.41 28.83
CA ALA A 711 23.17 -10.22 29.86
C ALA A 711 24.52 -10.76 29.36
N PRO A 712 25.65 -10.46 30.04
CA PRO A 712 27.00 -10.84 29.60
C PRO A 712 27.30 -12.33 29.81
N LEU A 713 27.97 -12.93 28.83
CA LEU A 713 28.57 -14.26 28.93
C LEU A 713 29.85 -14.17 29.77
N SER A 714 29.93 -14.95 30.84
CA SER A 714 31.18 -15.21 31.55
C SER A 714 31.33 -16.70 31.82
N THR A 715 32.36 -17.33 31.25
CA THR A 715 33.36 -18.11 32.00
C THR A 715 34.56 -18.45 31.11
N PRO A 716 35.76 -18.61 31.70
CA PRO A 716 37.04 -18.25 31.10
C PRO A 716 37.80 -19.43 30.51
N LEU A 717 38.72 -19.14 29.58
CA LEU A 717 39.88 -19.98 29.29
C LEU A 717 41.16 -19.12 29.45
N ARG A 718 41.93 -19.44 30.49
CA ARG A 718 43.40 -19.26 30.57
C ARG A 718 44.01 -20.56 30.02
N ALA A 719 45.19 -20.68 29.41
CA ALA A 719 46.32 -19.85 29.01
C ALA A 719 46.86 -20.53 27.70
N GLU A 720 47.76 -20.01 26.86
CA GLU A 720 49.12 -19.52 27.06
C GLU A 720 49.55 -18.64 25.86
N ALA A 721 50.64 -17.90 26.06
CA ALA A 721 51.24 -16.91 25.18
C ALA A 721 52.01 -17.50 23.99
N ASP A 722 52.12 -16.73 22.90
CA ASP A 722 53.44 -16.32 22.38
C ASP A 722 53.31 -15.10 21.46
N ASP A 723 54.30 -14.21 21.57
CA ASP A 723 54.50 -12.96 20.84
C ASP A 723 54.96 -13.22 19.38
N ASP A 724 54.54 -12.35 18.44
CA ASP A 724 55.39 -11.64 17.46
C ASP A 724 54.66 -11.20 16.16
N VAL A 725 54.55 -9.87 15.98
CA VAL A 725 54.87 -9.09 14.73
C VAL A 725 53.97 -9.29 13.47
N PRO A 726 53.84 -8.33 12.50
CA PRO A 726 53.62 -6.87 12.50
C PRO A 726 52.38 -6.44 11.67
N ARG A 727 52.15 -5.11 11.62
CA ARG A 727 51.30 -4.41 10.63
C ARG A 727 51.64 -4.77 9.17
N ILE A 728 50.60 -4.95 8.35
CA ILE A 728 50.65 -4.76 6.89
C ILE A 728 49.49 -3.84 6.49
N ASP A 729 49.86 -2.83 5.71
CA ASP A 729 49.02 -1.86 5.02
C ASP A 729 48.58 -2.39 3.65
N THR A 730 47.69 -1.65 2.98
CA THR A 730 47.33 -1.67 1.55
C THR A 730 46.02 -2.35 1.13
N ASP A 731 45.13 -1.50 0.63
CA ASP A 731 44.41 -1.57 -0.64
C ASP A 731 43.77 -2.90 -1.08
N GLY A 732 42.46 -2.80 -1.32
CA GLY A 732 41.68 -3.78 -2.06
C GLY A 732 40.73 -4.58 -1.19
N TYR A 733 39.65 -3.95 -0.70
CA TYR A 733 38.54 -4.67 -0.07
C TYR A 733 37.30 -4.60 -0.95
N ASP A 734 37.16 -5.59 -1.81
CA ASP A 734 35.93 -5.86 -2.57
C ASP A 734 34.98 -6.70 -1.69
N PHE A 735 34.07 -5.99 -1.03
CA PHE A 735 33.09 -6.54 -0.09
C PHE A 735 32.08 -7.51 -0.74
N ILE A 736 32.00 -7.57 -2.07
CA ILE A 736 30.96 -8.33 -2.78
C ILE A 736 31.38 -9.78 -3.07
N SER A 737 32.68 -10.12 -3.05
CA SER A 737 33.12 -11.50 -3.33
C SER A 737 33.12 -12.46 -2.11
N SER A 738 32.92 -11.96 -0.88
CA SER A 738 33.03 -12.79 0.34
C SER A 738 31.71 -13.35 0.89
N LEU A 739 30.57 -13.15 0.21
CA LEU A 739 29.25 -13.61 0.67
C LEU A 739 28.76 -14.93 0.03
N SER A 740 29.63 -15.62 -0.70
CA SER A 740 29.32 -16.91 -1.32
C SER A 740 30.27 -17.97 -0.78
N THR A 741 29.85 -18.74 0.24
CA THR A 741 29.98 -20.21 0.34
C THR A 741 29.65 -20.73 1.76
N ALA A 742 29.17 -21.98 1.79
CA ALA A 742 29.11 -22.94 2.90
C ALA A 742 27.83 -23.00 3.79
N VAL A 743 27.00 -23.99 3.46
CA VAL A 743 26.01 -24.66 4.34
C VAL A 743 26.73 -25.69 5.23
N PRO A 744 26.36 -25.81 6.53
CA PRO A 744 26.51 -27.09 7.22
C PRO A 744 25.25 -27.56 7.97
N ALA A 745 25.25 -28.87 8.23
CA ALA A 745 24.12 -29.71 8.63
C ALA A 745 23.74 -29.68 10.14
N LYS A 746 22.52 -30.17 10.40
CA LYS A 746 21.79 -30.28 11.68
C LYS A 746 22.56 -30.97 12.83
N ALA A 747 22.40 -30.41 14.04
CA ALA A 747 22.64 -31.08 15.33
C ALA A 747 21.31 -31.30 16.12
N PRO A 748 21.22 -32.30 17.01
CA PRO A 748 19.96 -32.75 17.63
C PRO A 748 19.59 -31.99 18.93
N PRO A 749 18.29 -31.94 19.32
CA PRO A 749 17.84 -31.15 20.48
C PRO A 749 17.84 -31.93 21.81
N SER A 750 18.20 -31.22 22.88
CA SER A 750 18.21 -31.67 24.29
C SER A 750 16.80 -31.65 24.95
N PRO A 751 16.53 -32.47 25.99
CA PRO A 751 15.20 -32.65 26.56
C PRO A 751 15.00 -31.87 27.86
N ARG A 752 14.07 -30.90 27.91
CA ARG A 752 13.41 -30.42 29.16
C ARG A 752 12.33 -29.37 28.87
N ARG A 753 11.20 -29.78 28.26
CA ARG A 753 9.93 -29.01 28.24
C ARG A 753 8.74 -29.97 28.00
N HIS A 754 8.41 -30.84 28.97
CA HIS A 754 7.29 -31.78 28.80
C HIS A 754 6.03 -31.52 29.65
N ASP A 755 6.08 -30.73 30.73
CA ASP A 755 4.93 -30.67 31.65
C ASP A 755 3.97 -29.49 31.43
N ALA A 756 4.35 -28.45 30.70
CA ALA A 756 3.45 -27.32 30.40
C ALA A 756 2.55 -27.55 29.17
N HIS A 757 2.87 -28.54 28.31
CA HIS A 757 2.14 -28.77 27.05
C HIS A 757 0.89 -29.64 27.23
N ALA A 758 0.89 -30.56 28.20
CA ALA A 758 -0.21 -31.52 28.41
C ALA A 758 -1.54 -30.85 28.83
N LYS A 759 -1.48 -29.78 29.65
CA LYS A 759 -2.70 -29.07 30.08
C LYS A 759 -3.31 -28.17 28.99
N ARG A 760 -2.52 -27.70 28.02
CA ARG A 760 -3.00 -26.86 26.90
C ARG A 760 -3.69 -27.69 25.82
N VAL A 761 -3.27 -28.95 25.62
CA VAL A 761 -3.81 -29.83 24.57
C VAL A 761 -5.24 -30.29 24.90
N ASN A 762 -5.55 -30.66 26.15
CA ASN A 762 -6.88 -31.17 26.49
C ASN A 762 -8.00 -30.10 26.41
N HIS A 763 -7.72 -28.83 26.74
CA HIS A 763 -8.67 -27.73 26.55
C HIS A 763 -8.89 -27.37 25.07
N THR A 764 -7.91 -27.66 24.21
CA THR A 764 -7.98 -27.36 22.77
C THR A 764 -8.75 -28.44 22.00
N VAL A 765 -8.71 -29.69 22.47
CA VAL A 765 -9.47 -30.80 21.88
C VAL A 765 -10.97 -30.63 22.12
N ALA A 766 -11.40 -30.35 23.35
CA ALA A 766 -12.83 -30.14 23.66
C ALA A 766 -13.45 -28.97 22.86
N ARG A 767 -12.74 -27.83 22.76
CA ARG A 767 -13.16 -26.67 21.95
C ARG A 767 -13.22 -26.95 20.44
N LYS A 768 -12.44 -27.91 19.94
CA LYS A 768 -12.47 -28.33 18.53
C LYS A 768 -13.64 -29.28 18.24
N THR A 769 -14.07 -30.08 19.21
CA THR A 769 -15.22 -30.97 19.06
C THR A 769 -16.53 -30.20 18.96
N ASP A 770 -16.71 -29.15 19.78
CA ASP A 770 -17.91 -28.29 19.74
C ASP A 770 -18.01 -27.49 18.43
N ARG A 771 -16.89 -26.95 17.94
CA ARG A 771 -16.82 -26.23 16.66
C ARG A 771 -17.04 -27.13 15.44
N ARG A 772 -16.74 -28.43 15.55
CA ARG A 772 -17.02 -29.44 14.51
C ARG A 772 -18.51 -29.79 14.45
N ALA A 773 -19.22 -29.73 15.57
CA ALA A 773 -20.68 -29.93 15.59
C ALA A 773 -21.40 -28.73 14.95
N GLU A 774 -20.95 -27.50 15.20
CA GLU A 774 -21.49 -26.28 14.56
C GLU A 774 -21.20 -26.22 13.05
N LEU A 775 -20.00 -26.62 12.60
CA LEU A 775 -19.65 -26.62 11.17
C LEU A 775 -20.33 -27.74 10.37
N ARG A 776 -20.78 -28.82 11.02
CA ARG A 776 -21.64 -29.84 10.39
C ARG A 776 -23.09 -29.39 10.25
N ALA A 777 -23.50 -28.36 10.98
CA ALA A 777 -24.85 -27.78 10.90
C ALA A 777 -24.95 -26.61 9.89
N ALA A 778 -23.84 -26.25 9.23
CA ALA A 778 -23.82 -25.31 8.11
C ALA A 778 -23.87 -26.12 6.80
N ASP A 779 -25.10 -26.39 6.33
CA ASP A 779 -25.38 -27.29 5.21
C ASP A 779 -24.68 -26.88 3.91
N VAL A 780 -23.83 -27.79 3.40
CA VAL A 780 -23.74 -28.05 1.96
C VAL A 780 -24.85 -29.06 1.68
N SER A 781 -25.91 -28.66 0.97
CA SER A 781 -26.97 -29.61 0.61
C SER A 781 -26.40 -30.67 -0.33
N TYR A 782 -26.36 -31.91 0.15
CA TYR A 782 -26.00 -33.10 -0.64
C TYR A 782 -26.98 -33.33 -1.81
N GLU A 783 -28.13 -32.66 -1.84
CA GLU A 783 -29.20 -32.85 -2.83
C GLU A 783 -28.89 -32.17 -4.19
N THR A 784 -27.88 -31.29 -4.26
CA THR A 784 -27.51 -30.56 -5.50
C THR A 784 -26.19 -31.00 -6.13
N LEU A 785 -25.51 -32.01 -5.56
CA LEU A 785 -24.23 -32.51 -6.08
C LEU A 785 -24.45 -33.76 -6.95
N GLY A 786 -23.89 -33.78 -8.16
CA GLY A 786 -23.81 -35.01 -8.96
C GLY A 786 -22.86 -36.04 -8.33
N ASP A 787 -23.02 -37.33 -8.68
CA ASP A 787 -22.30 -38.47 -8.09
C ASP A 787 -20.76 -38.35 -8.16
N ASP A 788 -20.22 -37.65 -9.17
CA ASP A 788 -18.78 -37.37 -9.28
C ASP A 788 -18.30 -36.31 -8.29
N ALA A 789 -19.11 -35.25 -8.07
CA ALA A 789 -18.78 -34.19 -7.14
C ALA A 789 -18.87 -34.66 -5.67
N ILE A 790 -19.81 -35.57 -5.38
CA ILE A 790 -19.90 -36.24 -4.07
C ILE A 790 -18.64 -37.07 -3.83
N ARG A 791 -18.21 -37.87 -4.82
CA ARG A 791 -16.98 -38.69 -4.71
C ARG A 791 -15.71 -37.84 -4.54
N GLU A 792 -15.58 -36.75 -5.30
CA GLU A 792 -14.45 -35.82 -5.19
C GLU A 792 -14.42 -35.15 -3.80
N HIS A 793 -15.57 -34.71 -3.29
CA HIS A 793 -15.68 -34.13 -1.96
C HIS A 793 -15.31 -35.13 -0.85
N GLU A 794 -15.82 -36.36 -0.93
CA GLU A 794 -15.49 -37.41 0.04
C GLU A 794 -13.99 -37.78 0.02
N TYR A 795 -13.37 -37.80 -1.15
CA TYR A 795 -11.93 -38.02 -1.30
C TYR A 795 -11.10 -36.88 -0.69
N LEU A 796 -11.46 -35.63 -0.94
CA LEU A 796 -10.75 -34.47 -0.38
C LEU A 796 -10.87 -34.41 1.14
N GLU A 797 -12.04 -34.72 1.71
CA GLU A 797 -12.19 -34.83 3.17
C GLU A 797 -11.40 -36.01 3.76
N PHE A 798 -11.29 -37.13 3.03
CA PHE A 798 -10.42 -38.25 3.41
C PHE A 798 -8.94 -37.84 3.44
N VAL A 799 -8.43 -37.21 2.37
CA VAL A 799 -7.04 -36.76 2.29
C VAL A 799 -6.75 -35.74 3.39
N ARG A 800 -7.62 -34.74 3.57
CA ARG A 800 -7.48 -33.74 4.63
C ARG A 800 -7.42 -34.38 6.01
N SER A 801 -8.30 -35.34 6.28
CA SER A 801 -8.33 -36.04 7.57
C SER A 801 -7.04 -36.81 7.84
N LEU A 802 -6.48 -37.47 6.84
CA LEU A 802 -5.20 -38.18 6.98
C LEU A 802 -3.98 -37.26 7.05
N LEU A 803 -3.99 -36.09 6.40
CA LEU A 803 -2.93 -35.09 6.58
C LEU A 803 -2.90 -34.55 8.03
N ASP A 804 -4.08 -34.38 8.64
CA ASP A 804 -4.23 -33.94 10.03
C ASP A 804 -3.95 -35.05 11.06
N GLY A 805 -3.91 -36.30 10.61
CA GLY A 805 -3.73 -37.49 11.43
C GLY A 805 -5.04 -38.02 12.02
N VAL A 806 -5.40 -39.26 11.68
CA VAL A 806 -6.62 -39.93 12.15
C VAL A 806 -6.28 -41.00 13.18
N GLY A 807 -6.98 -40.97 14.32
CA GLY A 807 -6.92 -42.06 15.30
C GLY A 807 -7.67 -43.29 14.80
N LEU A 808 -6.98 -44.40 14.56
CA LEU A 808 -7.54 -45.68 14.13
C LEU A 808 -6.93 -46.84 14.93
N PHE A 809 -7.52 -48.02 14.83
CA PHE A 809 -6.98 -49.23 15.45
C PHE A 809 -6.22 -50.07 14.43
N LYS A 810 -4.91 -50.24 14.63
CA LYS A 810 -4.15 -51.26 13.91
C LYS A 810 -4.44 -52.63 14.53
N LEU A 811 -4.88 -53.59 13.72
CA LEU A 811 -5.02 -54.99 14.14
C LEU A 811 -3.66 -55.68 14.09
N LYS A 812 -3.38 -56.48 15.10
CA LYS A 812 -2.19 -57.35 15.16
C LYS A 812 -2.56 -58.75 14.67
N SER A 813 -1.56 -59.53 14.25
CA SER A 813 -1.74 -60.94 13.85
C SER A 813 -2.42 -61.82 14.89
N ASN A 814 -2.37 -61.44 16.18
CA ASN A 814 -3.07 -62.12 17.27
C ASN A 814 -4.48 -61.56 17.57
N GLY A 815 -5.06 -60.77 16.67
CA GLY A 815 -6.41 -60.20 16.79
C GLY A 815 -6.55 -59.01 17.75
N LYS A 816 -5.49 -58.60 18.46
CA LYS A 816 -5.56 -57.47 19.40
C LYS A 816 -5.54 -56.11 18.68
N LYS A 817 -6.48 -55.24 19.04
CA LYS A 817 -6.53 -53.83 18.58
C LYS A 817 -5.41 -53.01 19.22
N SER A 818 -4.77 -52.16 18.43
CA SER A 818 -3.74 -51.25 18.91
C SER A 818 -4.00 -49.83 18.40
N PRO A 819 -4.37 -48.87 19.27
CA PRO A 819 -4.69 -47.52 18.83
C PRO A 819 -3.45 -46.84 18.25
N ARG A 820 -3.61 -46.21 17.10
CA ARG A 820 -2.56 -45.52 16.35
C ARG A 820 -3.11 -44.24 15.73
N ILE A 821 -2.23 -43.26 15.55
CA ILE A 821 -2.51 -42.09 14.72
C ILE A 821 -1.91 -42.37 13.35
N PHE A 822 -2.74 -42.48 12.32
CA PHE A 822 -2.35 -42.65 10.93
C PHE A 822 -2.30 -41.30 10.24
N ALA A 823 -1.21 -41.01 9.54
CA ALA A 823 -1.05 -39.76 8.80
C ALA A 823 -0.39 -39.98 7.43
N LEU A 824 -0.92 -39.32 6.41
CA LEU A 824 -0.30 -39.22 5.09
C LEU A 824 0.73 -38.08 5.07
N SER A 825 1.80 -38.24 4.31
CA SER A 825 2.72 -37.15 3.98
C SER A 825 2.05 -36.12 3.06
N HIS A 826 2.57 -34.89 3.01
CA HIS A 826 1.97 -33.79 2.23
C HIS A 826 2.00 -34.05 0.71
N ASP A 827 2.94 -34.86 0.25
CA ASP A 827 3.06 -35.33 -1.13
C ASP A 827 2.26 -36.61 -1.39
N LEU A 828 1.51 -37.12 -0.39
CA LEU A 828 0.67 -38.31 -0.45
C LEU A 828 1.42 -39.62 -0.78
N THR A 829 2.75 -39.63 -0.66
CA THR A 829 3.59 -40.79 -1.00
C THR A 829 3.83 -41.74 0.17
N LEU A 830 3.63 -41.31 1.42
CA LEU A 830 3.96 -42.09 2.62
C LEU A 830 2.81 -42.10 3.62
N LEU A 831 2.33 -43.28 3.99
CA LEU A 831 1.39 -43.48 5.10
C LEU A 831 2.17 -43.91 6.35
N SER A 832 2.11 -43.10 7.40
CA SER A 832 2.79 -43.36 8.67
C SER A 832 1.80 -43.61 9.81
N TRP A 833 2.19 -44.40 10.81
CA TRP A 833 1.41 -44.56 12.03
C TRP A 833 2.26 -44.60 13.30
N THR A 834 1.74 -43.97 14.36
CA THR A 834 2.43 -43.81 15.65
C THR A 834 1.52 -44.17 16.82
N LYS A 835 2.11 -44.57 17.95
CA LYS A 835 1.34 -44.74 19.20
C LYS A 835 0.88 -43.37 19.71
N PRO A 836 -0.39 -43.20 20.13
CA PRO A 836 -0.89 -41.93 20.66
C PRO A 836 -0.12 -41.47 21.91
N HIS A 837 0.33 -42.42 22.74
CA HIS A 837 1.06 -42.15 23.98
C HIS A 837 2.25 -43.13 24.17
N GLY A 838 3.42 -42.62 24.55
CA GLY A 838 4.62 -43.41 24.88
C GLY A 838 5.92 -42.57 24.88
N LEU A 839 6.87 -42.89 25.78
CA LEU A 839 8.16 -42.17 25.95
C LEU A 839 9.11 -42.31 24.74
N LEU A 840 8.93 -43.34 23.90
CA LEU A 840 9.68 -43.54 22.65
C LEU A 840 8.68 -43.60 21.49
N ARG A 841 8.66 -42.55 20.65
CA ARG A 841 7.82 -42.50 19.44
C ARG A 841 8.42 -43.36 18.34
N LYS A 842 8.16 -44.68 18.40
CA LYS A 842 8.46 -45.57 17.27
C LYS A 842 7.41 -45.36 16.18
N THR A 843 7.78 -44.66 15.12
CA THR A 843 6.98 -44.48 13.91
C THR A 843 7.20 -45.65 12.97
N SER A 844 6.13 -46.20 12.45
CA SER A 844 6.17 -47.15 11.33
C SER A 844 5.49 -46.51 10.14
N SER A 845 5.87 -46.90 8.93
CA SER A 845 5.32 -46.33 7.71
C SER A 845 5.33 -47.35 6.59
N VAL A 846 4.51 -47.10 5.58
CA VAL A 846 4.47 -47.79 4.30
C VAL A 846 4.43 -46.73 3.21
N ALA A 847 5.21 -46.91 2.14
CA ALA A 847 5.09 -46.05 0.97
C ALA A 847 3.81 -46.43 0.22
N MET A 848 3.04 -45.44 -0.22
CA MET A 848 1.77 -45.69 -0.88
C MET A 848 1.94 -46.46 -2.20
N ARG A 849 3.06 -46.27 -2.90
CA ARG A 849 3.44 -47.07 -4.08
C ARG A 849 3.58 -48.57 -3.80
N ASP A 850 3.87 -48.94 -2.55
CA ASP A 850 4.04 -50.34 -2.15
C ASP A 850 2.70 -50.95 -1.72
N VAL A 851 1.62 -50.16 -1.64
CA VAL A 851 0.26 -50.64 -1.41
C VAL A 851 -0.38 -50.96 -2.75
N VAL A 852 -0.65 -52.24 -3.00
CA VAL A 852 -1.11 -52.75 -4.30
C VAL A 852 -2.61 -53.01 -4.33
N GLY A 853 -3.29 -52.93 -3.19
CA GLY A 853 -4.73 -53.14 -3.13
C GLY A 853 -5.35 -52.79 -1.78
N VAL A 854 -6.66 -52.62 -1.79
CA VAL A 854 -7.48 -52.34 -0.60
C VAL A 854 -8.62 -53.34 -0.56
N THR A 855 -8.69 -54.13 0.50
CA THR A 855 -9.76 -55.11 0.73
C THR A 855 -10.40 -54.91 2.10
N THR A 856 -11.55 -55.53 2.33
CA THR A 856 -12.23 -55.52 3.63
C THR A 856 -12.42 -56.94 4.12
N GLY A 857 -12.25 -57.16 5.42
CA GLY A 857 -12.45 -58.45 6.09
C GLY A 857 -13.31 -58.30 7.34
N VAL A 858 -13.80 -59.44 7.86
CA VAL A 858 -14.51 -59.51 9.14
C VAL A 858 -13.69 -60.38 10.08
N GLY A 859 -13.20 -59.78 11.18
CA GLY A 859 -12.41 -60.46 12.19
C GLY A 859 -13.17 -60.65 13.50
N PRO A 860 -12.56 -61.29 14.52
CA PRO A 860 -13.19 -61.55 15.82
C PRO A 860 -13.65 -60.29 16.58
N THR A 861 -13.21 -59.11 16.14
CA THR A 861 -13.48 -57.83 16.80
C THR A 861 -14.18 -56.81 15.90
N GLY A 862 -14.75 -57.28 14.77
CA GLY A 862 -15.55 -56.50 13.81
C GLY A 862 -14.94 -56.42 12.40
N ALA A 863 -15.57 -55.63 11.53
CA ALA A 863 -15.09 -55.35 10.18
C ALA A 863 -13.78 -54.54 10.22
N PHE A 864 -12.88 -54.80 9.28
CA PHE A 864 -11.62 -54.08 9.12
C PHE A 864 -11.26 -53.91 7.63
N LEU A 865 -10.37 -52.96 7.38
CA LEU A 865 -9.79 -52.63 6.09
C LEU A 865 -8.37 -53.18 6.04
N SER A 866 -8.01 -53.90 4.98
CA SER A 866 -6.66 -54.38 4.74
C SER A 866 -6.04 -53.62 3.59
N LEU A 867 -4.91 -52.97 3.85
CA LEU A 867 -4.03 -52.46 2.80
C LEU A 867 -3.04 -53.56 2.45
N LEU A 868 -3.16 -54.11 1.24
CA LEU A 868 -2.31 -55.18 0.75
C LEU A 868 -1.01 -54.56 0.22
N GLN A 869 0.13 -55.04 0.69
CA GLN A 869 1.44 -54.56 0.24
C GLN A 869 2.06 -55.49 -0.81
N ALA A 870 2.99 -54.96 -1.61
CA ALA A 870 3.67 -55.69 -2.68
C ALA A 870 4.47 -56.91 -2.18
N ASP A 871 4.89 -56.92 -0.91
CA ASP A 871 5.57 -58.03 -0.24
C ASP A 871 4.60 -59.10 0.32
N ASN A 872 3.32 -59.02 -0.05
CA ASN A 872 2.23 -59.88 0.40
C ASN A 872 1.90 -59.73 1.90
N SER A 873 2.43 -58.71 2.58
CA SER A 873 2.02 -58.35 3.94
C SER A 873 0.77 -57.48 3.94
N THR A 874 0.02 -57.49 5.04
CA THR A 874 -1.18 -56.66 5.20
C THR A 874 -1.03 -55.66 6.34
N LEU A 875 -1.56 -54.46 6.12
CA LEU A 875 -1.81 -53.49 7.16
C LEU A 875 -3.32 -53.44 7.42
N ASP A 876 -3.73 -54.14 8.48
CA ASP A 876 -5.14 -54.24 8.86
C ASP A 876 -5.51 -53.11 9.83
N VAL A 877 -6.50 -52.31 9.42
CA VAL A 877 -6.95 -51.09 10.09
C VAL A 877 -8.44 -51.17 10.35
N GLN A 878 -8.84 -50.82 11.57
CA GLN A 878 -10.23 -50.76 11.98
C GLN A 878 -10.58 -49.36 12.46
N ALA A 879 -11.79 -48.92 12.13
CA ALA A 879 -12.37 -47.66 12.55
C ALA A 879 -13.50 -47.88 13.57
N ASP A 880 -13.96 -46.80 14.20
CA ASP A 880 -14.97 -46.84 15.26
C ASP A 880 -16.40 -47.03 14.74
N SER A 881 -16.61 -46.96 13.42
CA SER A 881 -17.89 -47.21 12.76
C SER A 881 -17.69 -47.77 11.35
N ASP A 882 -18.67 -48.53 10.87
CA ASP A 882 -18.67 -49.08 9.51
C ASP A 882 -18.67 -47.97 8.45
N MET A 883 -19.35 -46.85 8.72
CA MET A 883 -19.32 -45.67 7.84
C MET A 883 -17.91 -45.07 7.72
N ALA A 884 -17.16 -44.97 8.83
CA ALA A 884 -15.78 -44.50 8.79
C ALA A 884 -14.87 -45.48 8.04
N LEU A 885 -15.10 -46.78 8.21
CA LEU A 885 -14.37 -47.82 7.49
C LEU A 885 -14.63 -47.78 5.98
N GLN A 886 -15.89 -47.56 5.57
CA GLN A 886 -16.27 -47.39 4.17
C GLN A 886 -15.63 -46.14 3.55
N LYS A 887 -15.60 -45.01 4.28
CA LYS A 887 -14.91 -43.79 3.82
C LYS A 887 -13.41 -44.01 3.64
N LEU A 888 -12.76 -44.73 4.56
CA LEU A 888 -11.35 -45.10 4.41
C LEU A 888 -11.14 -46.01 3.20
N ARG A 889 -12.02 -47.00 2.97
CA ARG A 889 -11.95 -47.88 1.80
C ARG A 889 -12.03 -47.10 0.49
N ASN A 890 -13.05 -46.25 0.36
CA ASN A 890 -13.25 -45.44 -0.85
C ASN A 890 -12.06 -44.50 -1.06
N GLY A 891 -11.62 -43.81 0.00
CA GLY A 891 -10.49 -42.88 -0.05
C GLY A 891 -9.18 -43.54 -0.45
N PHE A 892 -8.82 -44.67 0.15
CA PHE A 892 -7.61 -45.41 -0.23
C PHE A 892 -7.71 -46.01 -1.63
N SER A 893 -8.89 -46.48 -2.05
CA SER A 893 -9.08 -47.02 -3.41
C SER A 893 -8.89 -45.92 -4.48
N MET A 894 -9.44 -44.73 -4.24
CA MET A 894 -9.25 -43.58 -5.12
C MET A 894 -7.81 -43.07 -5.11
N LEU A 895 -7.16 -43.08 -3.93
CA LEU A 895 -5.74 -42.70 -3.82
C LEU A 895 -4.84 -43.63 -4.63
N LEU A 896 -5.12 -44.95 -4.64
CA LEU A 896 -4.37 -45.90 -5.47
C LEU A 896 -4.65 -45.73 -6.96
N GLN A 897 -5.91 -45.46 -7.35
CA GLN A 897 -6.24 -45.15 -8.75
C GLN A 897 -5.56 -43.89 -9.27
N ALA A 898 -5.34 -42.89 -8.42
CA ALA A 898 -4.64 -41.66 -8.80
C ALA A 898 -3.10 -41.85 -8.89
N GLN A 899 -2.56 -42.94 -8.36
CA GLN A 899 -1.12 -43.26 -8.39
C GLN A 899 -0.75 -44.26 -9.51
N GLN A 900 -1.72 -44.95 -10.09
CA GLN A 900 -1.59 -45.78 -11.29
C GLN A 900 -1.71 -44.90 -12.53
#